data_AF-A0A969FTT5-F1
#
_entry.id   AF-A0A969FTT5-F1
#
_cell.length_a   1.000
_cell.length_b   1.000
_cell.length_c   1.000
_cell.angle_alpha   90.00
_cell.angle_beta   90.00
_cell.angle_gamma   90.00
#
_symmetry.space_group_name_H-M   'P 1'
#
loop_
_entity.id
_entity.type
_entity.pdbx_description
1 polymer ?
#
loop_
_entity_poly.entity_id
_entity_poly.type
_entity_poly.pdbx_seq_one_letter_code
_entity_poly.pdbx_strand_id
1 'polypeptide(L)'
;MQTALALPGTLMVLILSAALLVACRSEAETRPTAFPPSDPPTVLLSTSTIKPSSPENEATDEHEAATIVPLPPEGQEPEPELAALQEAQREPLNRVALAHALAGQPDQTVVRTTPPEVSVGEVQPFWVSNITHDHNDLITAELRYAGPVVLMYVEQGLSVDEEDLEHSARAFEQTIYPRTRALFGSEWQPGVDGDPRITILHAHRQGDSAIGYFSPRDSVPRSANRFSNERDMFTMKILPDHPSYLSVLAHEFQHMIHWNEQRRSATWFNEGCATLNQDLLGFGESWFAQSYLTNPDTQLTAWGASPSASIAHYGAANLFMRYLYEQYAHQGGLIALIRADASNNLDAFVAQAAARRPDITSFGTLVGDWAVANLLNNPQIADGRYAYVSNPAISEDEDTIPPLPQAVRPEQVQMGETSGTVHQFGVDYLSLPRGSRWLTFTGTTTVSLVGTMPQGNQAWWSGRGDHSMATLTRPFDLRTFETAVLRFRLWYELEHTYDYGFVTASTDGGETWQTLEGRHTTSADPQGANYGHGWTGISGRPGVDTDRSKRGEWVEEAIDLTPFAGTQVLVRFWQVSDEAISEAGMLLDTIRLCHGEETSTCSHENDVETGTGGWQASGFVQVDGDLPQKWELRMVRIDSDGTIRVEPLLRNPPPASVKQEPFSATAALEADEQVVLVVIGATPFTTEPARYRLVVR
;
A
#
# COMPACT_ATOMS: atom_id res chain seq x y z
N MET A 1 -20.12 -43.06 -38.08
CA MET A 1 -18.85 -43.78 -38.30
C MET A 1 -17.75 -42.75 -38.08
N GLN A 2 -17.19 -42.63 -36.85
CA GLN A 2 -15.91 -43.24 -36.40
C GLN A 2 -14.73 -42.76 -37.28
N THR A 3 -13.64 -42.14 -36.81
CA THR A 3 -12.93 -42.00 -35.51
C THR A 3 -11.91 -40.85 -35.67
N ALA A 4 -11.84 -39.83 -34.80
CA ALA A 4 -10.97 -39.68 -33.62
C ALA A 4 -9.44 -39.65 -33.87
N LEU A 5 -8.81 -38.48 -33.62
CA LEU A 5 -7.52 -38.35 -32.89
C LEU A 5 -7.24 -36.87 -32.58
N ALA A 6 -7.14 -36.57 -31.29
CA ALA A 6 -6.78 -35.28 -30.70
C ALA A 6 -5.32 -35.34 -30.18
N LEU A 7 -4.64 -34.20 -30.19
CA LEU A 7 -3.33 -33.97 -29.58
C LEU A 7 -3.39 -32.64 -28.81
N PRO A 8 -2.98 -32.61 -27.53
CA PRO A 8 -2.56 -31.36 -26.89
C PRO A 8 -1.11 -31.48 -26.38
N GLY A 9 -0.40 -30.35 -26.35
CA GLY A 9 0.87 -30.25 -25.64
C GLY A 9 1.63 -28.98 -25.99
N THR A 10 1.54 -27.95 -25.15
CA THR A 10 2.65 -27.01 -24.97
C THR A 10 2.80 -26.72 -23.47
N LEU A 11 4.05 -26.80 -23.05
CA LEU A 11 4.57 -27.05 -21.72
C LEU A 11 4.64 -25.75 -20.90
N MET A 12 4.07 -25.76 -19.70
CA MET A 12 4.23 -24.73 -18.67
C MET A 12 5.45 -25.12 -17.83
N VAL A 13 6.46 -24.24 -17.75
CA VAL A 13 7.71 -24.50 -17.03
C VAL A 13 7.51 -24.21 -15.54
N LEU A 14 7.46 -25.29 -14.75
CA LEU A 14 7.70 -25.32 -13.30
C LEU A 14 9.21 -25.29 -13.04
N ILE A 15 9.67 -24.52 -12.06
CA ILE A 15 11.02 -24.70 -11.48
C ILE A 15 10.89 -24.80 -9.96
N LEU A 16 11.11 -26.03 -9.47
CA LEU A 16 11.53 -26.33 -8.09
C LEU A 16 12.96 -26.92 -8.15
N SER A 17 13.83 -26.35 -7.31
CA SER A 17 14.87 -26.96 -6.45
C SER A 17 15.91 -27.97 -6.99
N ALA A 18 17.17 -27.51 -6.90
CA ALA A 18 18.39 -28.16 -6.38
C ALA A 18 18.99 -29.45 -7.01
N ALA A 19 20.32 -29.40 -7.31
CA ALA A 19 21.30 -30.41 -6.90
C ALA A 19 22.77 -30.04 -7.27
N LEU A 20 23.66 -30.22 -6.28
CA LEU A 20 25.13 -30.18 -6.34
C LEU A 20 25.75 -31.29 -7.22
N LEU A 21 27.02 -31.10 -7.62
CA LEU A 21 28.01 -32.18 -7.71
C LEU A 21 29.44 -31.72 -7.37
N VAL A 22 30.12 -32.61 -6.63
CA VAL A 22 31.41 -32.51 -5.91
C VAL A 22 32.60 -32.89 -6.80
N ALA A 23 33.78 -32.32 -6.55
CA ALA A 23 35.05 -33.01 -6.78
C ALA A 23 36.13 -32.61 -5.74
N CYS A 24 36.76 -33.64 -5.15
CA CYS A 24 37.69 -33.63 -4.02
C CYS A 24 39.06 -32.98 -4.27
N ARG A 25 39.71 -32.50 -3.18
CA ARG A 25 41.10 -32.83 -2.80
C ARG A 25 41.38 -32.49 -1.32
N SER A 26 42.10 -33.40 -0.67
CA SER A 26 42.71 -33.32 0.68
C SER A 26 43.83 -32.25 0.72
N GLU A 27 44.38 -31.76 1.84
CA GLU A 27 44.68 -32.34 3.15
C GLU A 27 45.23 -31.21 4.08
N ALA A 28 45.31 -31.51 5.38
CA ALA A 28 46.24 -31.01 6.42
C ALA A 28 45.69 -30.06 7.51
N GLU A 29 45.69 -30.64 8.72
CA GLU A 29 45.48 -30.06 10.04
C GLU A 29 46.46 -28.93 10.38
N THR A 30 45.99 -27.90 11.08
CA THR A 30 46.74 -27.32 12.22
C THR A 30 45.78 -26.67 13.22
N ARG A 31 45.83 -27.17 14.46
CA ARG A 31 45.17 -26.64 15.66
C ARG A 31 45.96 -25.42 16.19
N PRO A 32 45.31 -24.39 16.74
CA PRO A 32 45.90 -23.71 17.90
C PRO A 32 44.93 -23.55 19.08
N THR A 33 45.36 -24.15 20.20
CA THR A 33 45.38 -23.64 21.59
C THR A 33 44.30 -22.66 22.07
N ALA A 34 43.58 -23.13 23.08
CA ALA A 34 42.75 -22.34 24.00
C ALA A 34 43.58 -21.33 24.84
N PHE A 35 42.99 -20.17 25.10
CA PHE A 35 43.41 -19.21 26.12
C PHE A 35 42.20 -18.82 27.02
N PRO A 36 42.45 -18.43 28.30
CA PRO A 36 41.49 -18.52 29.41
C PRO A 36 40.54 -17.32 29.52
N PRO A 37 39.49 -17.38 30.38
CA PRO A 37 38.52 -16.29 30.53
C PRO A 37 39.14 -15.07 31.21
N SER A 38 38.83 -13.88 30.69
CA SER A 38 39.10 -12.60 31.33
C SER A 38 37.83 -12.07 32.01
N ASP A 39 37.94 -11.79 33.32
CA ASP A 39 36.90 -11.16 34.14
C ASP A 39 36.50 -9.75 33.63
N PRO A 40 35.26 -9.30 33.92
CA PRO A 40 34.74 -8.03 33.44
C PRO A 40 35.22 -6.84 34.30
N PRO A 41 35.48 -5.65 33.72
CA PRO A 41 35.72 -4.46 34.52
C PRO A 41 34.40 -3.86 35.02
N THR A 42 34.25 -3.83 36.34
CA THR A 42 33.35 -2.90 37.05
C THR A 42 34.08 -1.58 37.23
N VAL A 43 33.50 -0.42 36.87
CA VAL A 43 33.72 0.88 37.55
C VAL A 43 32.63 1.92 37.21
N LEU A 44 31.87 2.26 38.26
CA LEU A 44 31.42 3.59 38.76
C LEU A 44 30.59 4.55 37.89
N LEU A 45 29.30 4.63 38.24
CA LEU A 45 28.43 5.78 38.09
C LEU A 45 29.00 7.02 38.79
N SER A 46 29.08 8.14 38.08
CA SER A 46 29.24 9.48 38.65
C SER A 46 28.25 10.43 37.98
N THR A 47 27.23 10.82 38.74
CA THR A 47 26.26 11.87 38.39
C THR A 47 26.92 13.23 38.53
N SER A 48 26.86 14.07 37.50
CA SER A 48 27.08 15.51 37.65
C SER A 48 26.13 16.31 36.76
N THR A 49 25.24 17.03 37.44
CA THR A 49 24.24 17.96 36.92
C THR A 49 24.92 19.24 36.44
N ILE A 50 24.68 19.67 35.20
CA ILE A 50 25.02 21.03 34.73
C ILE A 50 23.80 21.65 34.02
N LYS A 51 23.50 22.88 34.45
CA LYS A 51 22.40 23.78 34.07
C LYS A 51 22.65 24.38 32.66
N PRO A 52 21.63 24.66 31.84
CA PRO A 52 21.83 25.33 30.56
C PRO A 52 21.91 26.86 30.71
N SER A 53 22.86 27.48 30.01
CA SER A 53 22.95 28.93 29.80
C SER A 53 22.74 29.24 28.31
N SER A 54 21.81 30.15 28.02
CA SER A 54 21.58 30.76 26.70
C SER A 54 22.81 31.51 26.19
N PRO A 55 22.94 31.71 24.87
CA PRO A 55 23.70 32.83 24.33
C PRO A 55 22.79 33.85 23.61
N GLU A 56 23.10 35.11 23.86
CA GLU A 56 22.62 36.31 23.18
C GLU A 56 23.30 36.51 21.81
N ASN A 57 22.58 37.26 20.98
CA ASN A 57 22.97 37.88 19.71
C ASN A 57 24.31 38.62 19.76
N GLU A 58 25.16 38.41 18.74
CA GLU A 58 26.01 39.47 18.19
C GLU A 58 26.03 39.38 16.65
N ALA A 59 25.73 40.52 16.03
CA ALA A 59 25.69 40.73 14.60
C ALA A 59 27.09 41.05 14.04
N THR A 60 27.40 40.52 12.86
CA THR A 60 28.42 41.08 11.96
C THR A 60 27.94 40.95 10.51
N ASP A 61 27.72 42.10 9.87
CA ASP A 61 27.61 42.26 8.41
C ASP A 61 28.99 42.06 7.76
N GLU A 62 29.05 41.37 6.61
CA GLU A 62 29.46 41.98 5.33
C GLU A 62 29.58 40.96 4.17
N HIS A 63 28.94 41.35 3.05
CA HIS A 63 29.17 41.02 1.64
C HIS A 63 28.53 39.78 0.98
N GLU A 64 27.29 40.03 0.50
CA GLU A 64 26.53 39.30 -0.52
C GLU A 64 27.31 39.06 -1.84
N ALA A 65 27.43 37.79 -2.22
CA ALA A 65 27.43 37.38 -3.62
C ALA A 65 25.98 37.00 -3.97
N ALA A 66 25.33 37.83 -4.78
CA ALA A 66 23.94 37.65 -5.20
C ALA A 66 23.76 36.29 -5.89
N THR A 67 23.20 35.34 -5.14
CA THR A 67 22.74 34.06 -5.65
C THR A 67 21.33 34.32 -6.18
N ILE A 68 21.14 34.21 -7.49
CA ILE A 68 19.80 34.24 -8.08
C ILE A 68 19.09 32.97 -7.59
N VAL A 69 18.30 33.12 -6.53
CA VAL A 69 17.30 32.13 -6.13
C VAL A 69 16.29 32.05 -7.28
N PRO A 70 16.07 30.90 -7.93
CA PRO A 70 14.93 30.75 -8.81
C PRO A 70 13.69 30.98 -7.95
N LEU A 71 12.90 31.99 -8.30
CA LEU A 71 11.57 32.14 -7.73
C LEU A 71 10.80 30.82 -7.95
N PRO A 72 10.04 30.33 -6.95
CA PRO A 72 9.13 29.22 -7.18
C PRO A 72 8.21 29.59 -8.35
N PRO A 73 7.87 28.64 -9.25
CA PRO A 73 6.93 28.93 -10.31
C PRO A 73 5.65 29.51 -9.70
N GLU A 74 5.23 30.68 -10.21
CA GLU A 74 4.02 31.37 -9.80
C GLU A 74 2.81 30.42 -9.83
N GLY A 75 2.13 30.31 -8.68
CA GLY A 75 0.69 30.13 -8.56
C GLY A 75 0.06 29.04 -9.41
N GLN A 76 0.15 27.78 -8.97
CA GLN A 76 -1.00 26.90 -9.07
C GLN A 76 -1.63 26.86 -7.68
N GLU A 77 -2.76 27.55 -7.50
CA GLU A 77 -3.67 27.21 -6.41
C GLU A 77 -3.95 25.70 -6.49
N PRO A 78 -4.07 24.98 -5.37
CA PRO A 78 -4.41 23.58 -5.42
C PRO A 78 -5.70 23.41 -6.22
N GLU A 79 -5.64 22.58 -7.28
CA GLU A 79 -6.79 22.27 -8.11
C GLU A 79 -7.92 21.79 -7.17
N PRO A 80 -9.07 22.49 -7.12
CA PRO A 80 -10.06 22.33 -6.04
C PRO A 80 -10.51 20.89 -5.82
N GLU A 81 -10.55 20.08 -6.88
CA GLU A 81 -10.91 18.67 -6.81
C GLU A 81 -9.87 17.80 -6.10
N LEU A 82 -8.57 17.96 -6.40
CA LEU A 82 -7.51 17.21 -5.72
C LEU A 82 -7.43 17.59 -4.24
N ALA A 83 -7.68 18.86 -3.91
CA ALA A 83 -7.76 19.31 -2.52
C ALA A 83 -8.96 18.68 -1.81
N ALA A 84 -10.15 18.67 -2.44
CA ALA A 84 -11.34 18.04 -1.89
C ALA A 84 -11.14 16.53 -1.64
N LEU A 85 -10.45 15.82 -2.56
CA LEU A 85 -10.11 14.41 -2.38
C LEU A 85 -9.13 14.19 -1.21
N GLN A 86 -8.14 15.07 -1.06
CA GLN A 86 -7.19 14.99 0.06
C GLN A 86 -7.87 15.27 1.41
N GLU A 87 -8.86 16.16 1.44
CA GLU A 87 -9.66 16.47 2.63
C GLU A 87 -10.67 15.37 2.98
N ALA A 88 -11.23 14.69 1.97
CA ALA A 88 -12.18 13.59 2.13
C ALA A 88 -11.51 12.27 2.54
N GLN A 89 -10.71 12.31 3.59
CA GLN A 89 -10.01 11.13 4.08
C GLN A 89 -11.00 10.09 4.61
N ARG A 90 -10.72 8.83 4.27
CA ARG A 90 -11.42 7.67 4.80
C ARG A 90 -10.99 7.43 6.25
N GLU A 91 -11.93 7.01 7.08
CA GLU A 91 -11.67 6.71 8.49
C GLU A 91 -10.93 5.37 8.62
N PRO A 92 -10.00 5.20 9.57
CA PRO A 92 -9.39 3.90 9.85
C PRO A 92 -10.46 2.85 10.25
N LEU A 93 -10.30 1.62 9.78
CA LEU A 93 -11.21 0.54 10.15
C LEU A 93 -11.06 0.20 11.64
N ASN A 94 -12.18 0.13 12.34
CA ASN A 94 -12.26 -0.43 13.68
C ASN A 94 -13.27 -1.57 13.70
N ARG A 95 -12.76 -2.81 13.60
CA ARG A 95 -13.58 -4.04 13.53
C ARG A 95 -14.48 -4.24 14.76
N VAL A 96 -14.03 -3.85 15.95
CA VAL A 96 -14.83 -3.95 17.20
C VAL A 96 -16.01 -2.99 17.14
N ALA A 97 -15.76 -1.72 16.82
CA ALA A 97 -16.81 -0.72 16.69
C ALA A 97 -17.80 -1.09 15.57
N LEU A 98 -17.31 -1.63 14.46
CA LEU A 98 -18.14 -2.07 13.34
C LEU A 98 -19.03 -3.27 13.73
N ALA A 99 -18.48 -4.27 14.42
CA ALA A 99 -19.25 -5.42 14.90
C ALA A 99 -20.27 -5.01 15.98
N HIS A 100 -19.94 -4.04 16.83
CA HIS A 100 -20.90 -3.46 17.77
C HIS A 100 -22.06 -2.79 17.02
N ALA A 101 -21.73 -1.89 16.07
CA ALA A 101 -22.71 -1.11 15.34
C ALA A 101 -23.60 -1.95 14.41
N LEU A 102 -23.04 -2.91 13.67
CA LEU A 102 -23.72 -3.67 12.62
C LEU A 102 -24.24 -5.05 13.05
N ALA A 103 -23.68 -5.61 14.13
CA ALA A 103 -24.02 -6.97 14.59
C ALA A 103 -24.40 -7.05 16.08
N GLY A 104 -24.49 -5.91 16.78
CA GLY A 104 -24.89 -5.86 18.20
C GLY A 104 -23.91 -6.57 19.13
N GLN A 105 -22.65 -6.72 18.71
CA GLN A 105 -21.61 -7.39 19.48
C GLN A 105 -21.12 -6.49 20.63
N PRO A 106 -20.51 -7.04 21.70
CA PRO A 106 -19.92 -6.21 22.75
C PRO A 106 -18.82 -5.30 22.21
N ASP A 107 -18.81 -4.03 22.64
CA ASP A 107 -17.70 -3.10 22.43
C ASP A 107 -16.55 -3.44 23.40
N GLN A 108 -15.89 -4.56 23.12
CA GLN A 108 -14.76 -5.08 23.86
C GLN A 108 -13.55 -5.12 22.94
N THR A 109 -12.47 -4.46 23.32
CA THR A 109 -11.23 -4.40 22.52
C THR A 109 -10.15 -5.38 22.98
N VAL A 110 -10.26 -5.89 24.20
CA VAL A 110 -9.28 -6.79 24.83
C VAL A 110 -10.03 -7.97 25.44
N VAL A 111 -9.57 -9.19 25.17
CA VAL A 111 -10.19 -10.44 25.62
C VAL A 111 -9.83 -10.76 27.07
N ARG A 112 -8.60 -10.44 27.50
CA ARG A 112 -8.15 -10.60 28.89
C ARG A 112 -7.00 -9.64 29.22
N THR A 113 -6.78 -9.36 30.50
CA THR A 113 -5.75 -8.41 30.98
C THR A 113 -4.57 -9.09 31.66
N THR A 114 -4.56 -10.42 31.72
CA THR A 114 -3.48 -11.22 32.31
C THR A 114 -3.00 -12.24 31.28
N PRO A 115 -1.67 -12.42 31.11
CA PRO A 115 -1.13 -13.38 30.17
C PRO A 115 -1.69 -14.79 30.39
N PRO A 116 -1.97 -15.57 29.33
CA PRO A 116 -2.29 -16.98 29.47
C PRO A 116 -1.10 -17.75 30.07
N GLU A 117 -1.40 -18.63 31.02
CA GLU A 117 -0.46 -19.67 31.43
C GLU A 117 -0.31 -20.68 30.29
N VAL A 118 0.92 -20.91 29.84
CA VAL A 118 1.23 -21.82 28.73
C VAL A 118 2.35 -22.77 29.15
N SER A 119 2.38 -23.98 28.60
CA SER A 119 3.44 -24.96 28.83
C SER A 119 3.88 -25.61 27.51
N VAL A 120 5.19 -25.79 27.33
CA VAL A 120 5.71 -26.53 26.17
C VAL A 120 5.09 -27.94 26.13
N GLY A 121 4.65 -28.36 24.95
CA GLY A 121 3.86 -29.57 24.70
C GLY A 121 2.35 -29.37 24.76
N GLU A 122 1.85 -28.18 25.13
CA GLU A 122 0.43 -27.86 25.10
C GLU A 122 -0.07 -27.75 23.65
N VAL A 123 -1.23 -28.34 23.37
CA VAL A 123 -1.87 -28.30 22.05
C VAL A 123 -3.11 -27.41 22.10
N GLN A 124 -3.18 -26.44 21.17
CA GLN A 124 -4.29 -25.49 21.08
C GLN A 124 -4.84 -25.42 19.64
N PRO A 125 -6.13 -25.08 19.47
CA PRO A 125 -6.70 -24.83 18.16
C PRO A 125 -6.32 -23.44 17.64
N PHE A 126 -6.06 -23.33 16.34
CA PHE A 126 -5.78 -22.07 15.66
C PHE A 126 -6.58 -21.97 14.36
N TRP A 127 -7.12 -20.80 14.08
CA TRP A 127 -7.59 -20.44 12.75
C TRP A 127 -6.41 -20.05 11.87
N VAL A 128 -6.41 -20.48 10.62
CA VAL A 128 -5.42 -20.15 9.60
C VAL A 128 -6.14 -19.75 8.33
N SER A 129 -5.84 -18.55 7.81
CA SER A 129 -6.42 -18.08 6.55
C SER A 129 -5.72 -18.75 5.36
N ASN A 130 -6.50 -19.36 4.48
CA ASN A 130 -6.05 -19.88 3.21
C ASN A 130 -6.35 -18.84 2.12
N ILE A 131 -5.39 -17.94 1.92
CA ILE A 131 -5.52 -16.79 1.00
C ILE A 131 -5.56 -17.19 -0.48
N THR A 132 -5.20 -18.44 -0.81
CA THR A 132 -5.27 -18.94 -2.20
C THR A 132 -6.68 -19.38 -2.58
N HIS A 133 -7.52 -19.74 -1.60
CA HIS A 133 -8.82 -20.36 -1.84
C HIS A 133 -9.94 -19.72 -1.01
N ASP A 134 -9.73 -18.48 -0.53
CA ASP A 134 -10.71 -17.66 0.20
C ASP A 134 -11.49 -18.40 1.29
N HIS A 135 -10.80 -19.12 2.17
CA HIS A 135 -11.42 -19.73 3.35
C HIS A 135 -10.48 -19.74 4.56
N ASN A 136 -11.04 -20.12 5.70
CA ASN A 136 -10.33 -20.19 6.97
C ASN A 136 -10.40 -21.62 7.52
N ASP A 137 -9.24 -22.19 7.84
CA ASP A 137 -9.09 -23.56 8.35
C ASP A 137 -8.85 -23.55 9.86
N LEU A 138 -9.53 -24.44 10.58
CA LEU A 138 -9.22 -24.70 11.98
C LEU A 138 -8.23 -25.86 12.07
N ILE A 139 -7.04 -25.58 12.59
CA ILE A 139 -5.97 -26.57 12.83
C ILE A 139 -5.70 -26.72 14.32
N THR A 140 -4.90 -27.72 14.68
CA THR A 140 -4.31 -27.85 16.02
C THR A 140 -2.80 -27.72 15.93
N ALA A 141 -2.20 -26.98 16.86
CA ALA A 141 -0.75 -26.78 16.93
C ALA A 141 -0.23 -26.97 18.35
N GLU A 142 0.98 -27.51 18.46
CA GLU A 142 1.69 -27.75 19.71
C GLU A 142 2.65 -26.60 20.00
N LEU A 143 2.66 -26.08 21.22
CA LEU A 143 3.67 -25.13 21.69
C LEU A 143 5.01 -25.84 21.84
N ARG A 144 5.98 -25.51 21.00
CA ARG A 144 7.29 -26.16 20.98
C ARG A 144 8.39 -25.32 21.64
N TYR A 145 8.31 -23.99 21.52
CA TYR A 145 9.20 -23.06 22.22
C TYR A 145 8.43 -21.98 22.96
N ALA A 146 8.85 -21.67 24.20
CA ALA A 146 8.32 -20.57 24.99
C ALA A 146 9.46 -19.74 25.59
N GLY A 147 9.72 -18.58 25.02
CA GLY A 147 10.74 -17.63 25.44
C GLY A 147 10.17 -16.40 26.16
N PRO A 148 11.04 -15.45 26.57
CA PRO A 148 10.63 -14.19 27.17
C PRO A 148 9.88 -13.25 26.22
N VAL A 149 10.07 -13.38 24.91
CA VAL A 149 9.46 -12.49 23.90
C VAL A 149 8.56 -13.26 22.93
N VAL A 150 8.84 -14.54 22.66
CA VAL A 150 8.09 -15.29 21.64
C VAL A 150 7.60 -16.65 22.11
N LEU A 151 6.40 -17.03 21.64
CA LEU A 151 5.85 -18.37 21.69
C LEU A 151 5.83 -18.95 20.27
N MET A 152 6.43 -20.13 20.06
CA MET A 152 6.38 -20.79 18.75
C MET A 152 5.55 -22.06 18.80
N TYR A 153 4.46 -22.05 18.04
CA TYR A 153 3.57 -23.19 17.84
C TYR A 153 3.87 -23.86 16.50
N VAL A 154 3.71 -25.18 16.45
CA VAL A 154 3.88 -25.99 15.23
C VAL A 154 2.64 -26.84 15.01
N GLU A 155 2.02 -26.74 13.83
CA GLU A 155 0.87 -27.55 13.43
C GLU A 155 1.16 -29.05 13.64
N GLN A 156 0.21 -29.77 14.24
CA GLN A 156 0.37 -31.19 14.49
C GLN A 156 0.55 -31.97 13.18
N GLY A 157 1.61 -32.77 13.12
CA GLY A 157 1.99 -33.55 11.93
C GLY A 157 3.02 -32.86 11.03
N LEU A 158 3.36 -31.59 11.29
CA LEU A 158 4.45 -30.89 10.62
C LEU A 158 5.79 -31.27 11.26
N SER A 159 6.75 -31.69 10.43
CA SER A 159 8.09 -32.04 10.91
C SER A 159 8.96 -30.79 10.94
N VAL A 160 9.31 -30.35 12.14
CA VAL A 160 10.22 -29.22 12.38
C VAL A 160 11.30 -29.68 13.35
N ASP A 161 12.56 -29.45 12.98
CA ASP A 161 13.70 -29.74 13.86
C ASP A 161 13.72 -28.76 15.05
N GLU A 162 13.89 -29.29 16.26
CA GLU A 162 13.83 -28.49 17.48
C GLU A 162 15.03 -27.53 17.59
N GLU A 163 16.21 -27.94 17.12
CA GLU A 163 17.42 -27.11 17.18
C GLU A 163 17.27 -25.90 16.24
N ASP A 164 16.74 -26.11 15.04
CA ASP A 164 16.48 -25.04 14.07
C ASP A 164 15.38 -24.08 14.58
N LEU A 165 14.34 -24.61 15.22
CA LEU A 165 13.27 -23.80 15.83
C LEU A 165 13.81 -22.92 16.97
N GLU A 166 14.58 -23.50 17.89
CA GLU A 166 15.20 -22.74 18.98
C GLU A 166 16.24 -21.74 18.47
N HIS A 167 17.02 -22.09 17.44
CA HIS A 167 17.95 -21.17 16.80
C HIS A 167 17.21 -19.96 16.22
N SER A 168 16.13 -20.22 15.50
CA SER A 168 15.26 -19.20 14.94
C SER A 168 14.62 -18.32 16.02
N ALA A 169 14.18 -18.91 17.14
CA ALA A 169 13.66 -18.15 18.27
C ALA A 169 14.72 -17.21 18.85
N ARG A 170 15.96 -17.69 19.07
CA ARG A 170 17.06 -16.85 19.54
C ARG A 170 17.38 -15.72 18.56
N ALA A 171 17.43 -16.02 17.26
CA ALA A 171 17.65 -15.00 16.22
C ALA A 171 16.55 -13.94 16.23
N PHE A 172 15.29 -14.34 16.42
CA PHE A 172 14.19 -13.41 16.58
C PHE A 172 14.38 -12.52 17.82
N GLU A 173 14.54 -13.11 19.00
CA GLU A 173 14.58 -12.39 20.27
C GLU A 173 15.82 -11.46 20.40
N GLN A 174 16.97 -11.87 19.85
CA GLN A 174 18.25 -11.17 20.04
C GLN A 174 18.57 -10.19 18.90
N THR A 175 18.02 -10.40 17.71
CA THR A 175 18.37 -9.60 16.52
C THR A 175 17.14 -8.95 15.89
N ILE A 176 16.19 -9.75 15.38
CA ILE A 176 15.06 -9.22 14.61
C ILE A 176 14.18 -8.31 15.47
N TYR A 177 13.82 -8.77 16.66
CA TYR A 177 12.95 -8.07 17.58
C TYR A 177 13.48 -6.67 17.98
N PRO A 178 14.68 -6.54 18.57
CA PRO A 178 15.19 -5.23 18.94
C PRO A 178 15.52 -4.33 17.74
N ARG A 179 16.05 -4.86 16.62
CA ARG A 179 16.41 -4.04 15.45
C ARG A 179 15.16 -3.51 14.73
N THR A 180 14.15 -4.34 14.50
CA THR A 180 12.91 -3.92 13.82
C THR A 180 12.19 -2.87 14.67
N ARG A 181 12.11 -3.05 15.99
CA ARG A 181 11.54 -2.05 16.89
C ARG A 181 12.29 -0.72 16.87
N ALA A 182 13.62 -0.75 16.81
CA ALA A 182 14.43 0.47 16.73
C ALA A 182 14.17 1.27 15.43
N LEU A 183 13.84 0.59 14.33
CA LEU A 183 13.58 1.21 13.03
C LEU A 183 12.14 1.70 12.88
N PHE A 184 11.17 0.89 13.32
CA PHE A 184 9.75 1.07 12.94
C PHE A 184 8.81 1.36 14.10
N GLY A 185 9.20 1.15 15.36
CA GLY A 185 8.36 1.44 16.52
C GLY A 185 8.11 0.23 17.41
N SER A 186 6.88 0.02 17.83
CA SER A 186 6.51 -1.17 18.61
C SER A 186 5.17 -1.73 18.18
N GLU A 187 5.06 -3.04 18.27
CA GLU A 187 3.83 -3.79 18.23
C GLU A 187 2.94 -3.46 19.43
N TRP A 188 1.67 -3.86 19.36
CA TRP A 188 0.76 -3.68 20.48
C TRP A 188 1.22 -4.53 21.66
N GLN A 189 1.39 -3.93 22.84
CA GLN A 189 1.73 -4.64 24.06
C GLN A 189 0.86 -4.15 25.23
N PRO A 190 0.30 -5.05 26.07
CA PRO A 190 0.42 -6.51 26.01
C PRO A 190 -0.63 -7.16 25.09
N GLY A 191 -1.10 -6.44 24.06
CA GLY A 191 -1.99 -7.02 23.07
C GLY A 191 -3.44 -7.22 23.48
N VAL A 192 -4.16 -7.92 22.59
CA VAL A 192 -5.58 -8.28 22.76
C VAL A 192 -5.81 -9.30 23.88
N ASP A 193 -4.81 -10.12 24.21
CA ASP A 193 -4.90 -11.17 25.22
C ASP A 193 -4.03 -10.94 26.45
N GLY A 194 -3.46 -9.74 26.60
CA GLY A 194 -2.68 -9.39 27.77
C GLY A 194 -1.34 -10.14 27.87
N ASP A 195 -0.92 -10.88 26.84
CA ASP A 195 0.41 -11.50 26.76
C ASP A 195 1.40 -10.54 26.10
N PRO A 196 2.51 -10.15 26.77
CA PRO A 196 3.56 -9.38 26.11
C PRO A 196 4.38 -10.19 25.10
N ARG A 197 4.17 -11.51 25.00
CA ARG A 197 4.86 -12.39 24.05
C ARG A 197 4.09 -12.50 22.74
N ILE A 198 4.83 -12.48 21.63
CA ILE A 198 4.29 -12.67 20.29
C ILE A 198 4.13 -14.16 20.00
N THR A 199 3.05 -14.55 19.35
CA THR A 199 2.86 -15.92 18.88
C THR A 199 3.28 -16.07 17.43
N ILE A 200 4.17 -17.04 17.14
CA ILE A 200 4.55 -17.45 15.78
C ILE A 200 4.00 -18.85 15.55
N LEU A 201 3.10 -18.98 14.57
CA LEU A 201 2.46 -20.26 14.24
C LEU A 201 3.02 -20.85 12.94
N HIS A 202 3.65 -22.02 13.02
CA HIS A 202 4.08 -22.76 11.84
C HIS A 202 2.95 -23.65 11.33
N ALA A 203 2.45 -23.37 10.13
CA ALA A 203 1.31 -24.07 9.54
C ALA A 203 1.41 -24.16 8.01
N HIS A 204 0.96 -25.27 7.42
CA HIS A 204 1.07 -25.50 5.97
C HIS A 204 -0.21 -25.16 5.19
N ARG A 205 -1.32 -24.91 5.89
CA ARG A 205 -2.66 -24.71 5.30
C ARG A 205 -2.97 -23.28 4.85
N GLN A 206 -1.98 -22.40 4.79
CA GLN A 206 -2.14 -21.00 4.37
C GLN A 206 -2.38 -20.81 2.85
N GLY A 207 -2.36 -21.91 2.08
CA GLY A 207 -2.36 -21.86 0.62
C GLY A 207 -0.95 -21.72 0.03
N ASP A 208 -0.86 -21.52 -1.28
CA ASP A 208 0.41 -21.42 -2.01
C ASP A 208 0.85 -19.98 -2.30
N SER A 209 0.00 -19.00 -1.99
CA SER A 209 0.23 -17.59 -2.30
C SER A 209 1.08 -16.84 -1.27
N ALA A 210 1.27 -17.37 -0.06
CA ALA A 210 2.07 -16.77 1.01
C ALA A 210 3.00 -17.78 1.69
N ILE A 211 4.19 -17.31 2.09
CA ILE A 211 5.18 -18.09 2.85
C ILE A 211 5.29 -17.65 4.32
N GLY A 212 4.79 -16.46 4.63
CA GLY A 212 4.45 -15.93 5.95
C GLY A 212 3.23 -15.02 5.81
N TYR A 213 2.48 -14.82 6.90
CA TYR A 213 1.30 -13.95 6.87
C TYR A 213 0.93 -13.41 8.25
N PHE A 214 0.98 -12.09 8.40
CA PHE A 214 0.40 -11.33 9.49
C PHE A 214 -1.05 -10.91 9.16
N SER A 215 -1.96 -11.18 10.10
CA SER A 215 -3.38 -10.83 9.97
C SER A 215 -3.83 -10.05 11.21
N PRO A 216 -4.16 -8.75 11.08
CA PRO A 216 -4.78 -7.98 12.15
C PRO A 216 -6.07 -8.56 12.71
N ARG A 217 -6.74 -9.44 11.97
CA ARG A 217 -7.94 -10.16 12.42
C ARG A 217 -7.66 -11.05 13.62
N ASP A 218 -6.42 -11.50 13.81
CA ASP A 218 -6.03 -12.29 14.98
C ASP A 218 -5.89 -11.41 16.24
N SER A 219 -5.59 -10.13 16.07
CA SER A 219 -5.42 -9.16 17.16
C SER A 219 -6.74 -8.48 17.60
N VAL A 220 -7.91 -9.09 17.34
CA VAL A 220 -9.21 -8.60 17.83
C VAL A 220 -10.03 -9.71 18.51
N PRO A 221 -11.03 -9.40 19.35
CA PRO A 221 -11.89 -10.44 19.93
C PRO A 221 -12.70 -11.20 18.88
N ARG A 222 -13.10 -12.44 19.18
CA ARG A 222 -13.95 -13.26 18.29
C ARG A 222 -15.33 -12.69 18.04
N SER A 223 -15.82 -11.82 18.93
CA SER A 223 -17.04 -11.04 18.71
C SER A 223 -16.87 -10.03 17.57
N ALA A 224 -15.65 -9.56 17.29
CA ALA A 224 -15.36 -8.66 16.18
C ALA A 224 -15.06 -9.41 14.87
N ASN A 225 -14.32 -10.52 14.94
CA ASN A 225 -14.15 -11.45 13.83
C ASN A 225 -14.07 -12.90 14.34
N ARG A 226 -15.00 -13.76 13.91
CA ARG A 226 -15.11 -15.14 14.40
C ARG A 226 -13.91 -16.04 14.10
N PHE A 227 -13.08 -15.67 13.13
CA PHE A 227 -11.86 -16.39 12.76
C PHE A 227 -10.63 -15.87 13.50
N SER A 228 -10.79 -14.91 14.41
CA SER A 228 -9.70 -14.44 15.24
C SER A 228 -9.13 -15.54 16.14
N ASN A 229 -7.80 -15.58 16.22
CA ASN A 229 -7.06 -16.32 17.24
C ASN A 229 -6.97 -15.59 18.59
N GLU A 230 -7.42 -14.34 18.67
CA GLU A 230 -7.39 -13.46 19.85
C GLU A 230 -5.98 -13.34 20.44
N ARG A 231 -4.98 -13.12 19.58
CA ARG A 231 -3.56 -13.03 19.92
C ARG A 231 -2.81 -12.12 18.96
N ASP A 232 -1.77 -11.45 19.45
CA ASP A 232 -0.79 -10.84 18.55
C ASP A 232 0.11 -11.94 17.97
N MET A 233 -0.14 -12.23 16.70
CA MET A 233 0.51 -13.33 16.01
C MET A 233 0.71 -13.10 14.53
N PHE A 234 1.62 -13.88 13.96
CA PHE A 234 1.70 -14.12 12.53
C PHE A 234 2.01 -15.59 12.27
N THR A 235 1.75 -16.01 11.04
CA THR A 235 1.83 -17.40 10.64
C THR A 235 2.99 -17.61 9.66
N MET A 236 3.63 -18.77 9.71
CA MET A 236 4.81 -19.13 8.92
C MET A 236 4.55 -20.45 8.21
N LYS A 237 4.55 -20.45 6.87
CA LYS A 237 4.55 -21.69 6.07
C LYS A 237 5.97 -22.16 5.82
N ILE A 238 6.88 -21.22 5.59
CA ILE A 238 8.31 -21.48 5.52
C ILE A 238 8.81 -22.03 6.87
N LEU A 239 9.68 -23.04 6.81
CA LEU A 239 10.20 -23.72 8.00
C LEU A 239 11.59 -23.20 8.40
N PRO A 240 11.98 -23.33 9.68
CA PRO A 240 13.25 -22.85 10.22
C PRO A 240 14.53 -23.26 9.48
N ASP A 241 14.52 -24.40 8.80
CA ASP A 241 15.67 -24.93 8.04
C ASP A 241 15.88 -24.23 6.68
N HIS A 242 14.90 -23.42 6.24
CA HIS A 242 14.97 -22.73 4.96
C HIS A 242 15.80 -21.43 5.07
N PRO A 243 16.71 -21.14 4.10
CA PRO A 243 17.57 -19.95 4.17
C PRO A 243 16.84 -18.61 4.29
N SER A 244 15.66 -18.47 3.66
CA SER A 244 14.85 -17.24 3.73
C SER A 244 13.98 -17.13 5.00
N TYR A 245 14.00 -18.11 5.92
CA TYR A 245 13.09 -18.14 7.06
C TYR A 245 13.21 -16.88 7.93
N LEU A 246 14.43 -16.48 8.31
CA LEU A 246 14.65 -15.26 9.11
C LEU A 246 14.25 -13.99 8.36
N SER A 247 14.38 -13.97 7.04
CA SER A 247 13.94 -12.86 6.19
C SER A 247 12.42 -12.68 6.25
N VAL A 248 11.67 -13.77 6.10
CA VAL A 248 10.20 -13.75 6.21
C VAL A 248 9.78 -13.41 7.63
N LEU A 249 10.47 -13.93 8.65
CA LEU A 249 10.15 -13.63 10.04
C LEU A 249 10.32 -12.14 10.36
N ALA A 250 11.39 -11.51 9.86
CA ALA A 250 11.59 -10.06 9.97
C ALA A 250 10.52 -9.25 9.21
N HIS A 251 10.04 -9.76 8.08
CA HIS A 251 8.98 -9.15 7.28
C HIS A 251 7.64 -9.12 8.04
N GLU A 252 7.18 -10.28 8.51
CA GLU A 252 5.89 -10.38 9.21
C GLU A 252 5.87 -9.59 10.52
N PHE A 253 7.00 -9.55 11.25
CA PHE A 253 7.09 -8.74 12.45
C PHE A 253 7.04 -7.23 12.15
N GLN A 254 7.57 -6.80 11.01
CA GLN A 254 7.44 -5.40 10.59
C GLN A 254 5.97 -5.02 10.37
N HIS A 255 5.17 -5.87 9.72
CA HIS A 255 3.73 -5.61 9.54
C HIS A 255 2.99 -5.42 10.87
N MET A 256 3.30 -6.25 11.87
CA MET A 256 2.70 -6.16 13.21
C MET A 256 3.00 -4.83 13.89
N ILE A 257 4.27 -4.37 13.83
CA ILE A 257 4.65 -3.04 14.34
C ILE A 257 3.93 -1.94 13.56
N HIS A 258 3.95 -2.03 12.23
CA HIS A 258 3.32 -1.04 11.35
C HIS A 258 1.85 -0.86 11.71
N TRP A 259 1.11 -1.95 11.83
CA TRP A 259 -0.31 -1.94 12.16
C TRP A 259 -0.61 -1.25 13.49
N ASN A 260 0.23 -1.42 14.50
CA ASN A 260 0.05 -0.75 15.79
C ASN A 260 0.38 0.76 15.71
N GLU A 261 1.44 1.13 15.00
CA GLU A 261 1.87 2.54 14.87
C GLU A 261 0.93 3.35 13.97
N GLN A 262 0.40 2.73 12.92
CA GLN A 262 -0.62 3.29 12.04
C GLN A 262 -1.43 2.16 11.39
N ARG A 263 -2.69 2.04 11.81
CA ARG A 263 -3.60 0.99 11.30
C ARG A 263 -3.92 1.19 9.82
N ARG A 264 -4.15 2.42 9.38
CA ARG A 264 -4.51 2.73 7.99
C ARG A 264 -3.24 2.99 7.19
N SER A 265 -2.84 2.06 6.34
CA SER A 265 -1.62 2.18 5.54
C SER A 265 -1.80 1.46 4.22
N ALA A 266 -1.51 2.13 3.11
CA ALA A 266 -1.65 1.52 1.80
C ALA A 266 -0.62 0.39 1.61
N THR A 267 -1.03 -0.69 0.94
CA THR A 267 -0.21 -1.91 0.76
C THR A 267 1.20 -1.58 0.29
N TRP A 268 1.35 -0.70 -0.70
CA TRP A 268 2.67 -0.36 -1.26
C TRP A 268 3.66 0.17 -0.24
N PHE A 269 3.20 0.96 0.73
CA PHE A 269 4.06 1.53 1.75
C PHE A 269 4.33 0.53 2.86
N ASN A 270 3.34 -0.30 3.21
CA ASN A 270 3.50 -1.36 4.19
C ASN A 270 4.50 -2.42 3.71
N GLU A 271 4.30 -2.99 2.52
CA GLU A 271 5.21 -3.96 1.89
C GLU A 271 6.60 -3.36 1.62
N GLY A 272 6.66 -2.08 1.25
CA GLY A 272 7.92 -1.36 1.08
C GLY A 272 8.72 -1.25 2.38
N CYS A 273 8.07 -0.99 3.51
CA CYS A 273 8.71 -0.99 4.82
C CYS A 273 9.12 -2.41 5.25
N ALA A 274 8.30 -3.42 5.01
CA ALA A 274 8.58 -4.80 5.37
C ALA A 274 9.78 -5.36 4.60
N THR A 275 9.86 -5.10 3.29
CA THR A 275 11.02 -5.46 2.45
C THR A 275 12.26 -4.63 2.78
N LEU A 276 12.12 -3.34 3.09
CA LEU A 276 13.24 -2.54 3.59
C LEU A 276 13.77 -3.06 4.93
N ASN A 277 12.90 -3.59 5.81
CA ASN A 277 13.35 -4.22 7.05
C ASN A 277 14.25 -5.44 6.77
N GLN A 278 13.90 -6.26 5.78
CA GLN A 278 14.75 -7.38 5.36
C GLN A 278 16.13 -6.88 4.92
N ASP A 279 16.18 -5.84 4.07
CA ASP A 279 17.43 -5.22 3.61
C ASP A 279 18.29 -4.71 4.78
N LEU A 280 17.69 -3.98 5.73
CA LEU A 280 18.40 -3.35 6.85
C LEU A 280 18.86 -4.33 7.95
N LEU A 281 18.29 -5.54 7.97
CA LEU A 281 18.70 -6.62 8.86
C LEU A 281 19.67 -7.62 8.17
N GLY A 282 20.05 -7.37 6.92
CA GLY A 282 20.98 -8.23 6.17
C GLY A 282 20.31 -9.46 5.54
N PHE A 283 18.98 -9.49 5.44
CA PHE A 283 18.19 -10.58 4.88
C PHE A 283 17.56 -10.26 3.51
N GLY A 284 17.94 -9.12 2.91
CA GLY A 284 17.40 -8.62 1.66
C GLY A 284 17.63 -9.53 0.45
N GLU A 285 16.63 -9.62 -0.43
CA GLU A 285 16.68 -10.41 -1.67
C GLU A 285 16.55 -9.50 -2.91
N SER A 286 17.41 -9.69 -3.91
CA SER A 286 17.53 -8.74 -5.05
C SER A 286 16.52 -8.95 -6.20
N TRP A 287 15.75 -10.04 -6.19
CA TRP A 287 14.89 -10.41 -7.33
C TRP A 287 13.62 -9.55 -7.41
N PHE A 288 13.10 -9.04 -6.29
CA PHE A 288 12.00 -8.07 -6.29
C PHE A 288 12.39 -6.82 -7.09
N ALA A 289 13.52 -6.21 -6.71
CA ALA A 289 14.08 -5.06 -7.41
C ALA A 289 14.28 -5.35 -8.91
N GLN A 290 14.82 -6.53 -9.25
CA GLN A 290 15.01 -6.92 -10.65
C GLN A 290 13.68 -6.96 -11.43
N SER A 291 12.61 -7.50 -10.85
CA SER A 291 11.29 -7.58 -11.49
C SER A 291 10.74 -6.19 -11.82
N TYR A 292 10.77 -5.26 -10.87
CA TYR A 292 10.35 -3.87 -11.12
C TYR A 292 11.19 -3.19 -12.21
N LEU A 293 12.51 -3.33 -12.16
CA LEU A 293 13.41 -2.71 -13.15
C LEU A 293 13.23 -3.27 -14.56
N THR A 294 12.51 -4.38 -14.73
CA THR A 294 12.07 -4.88 -16.05
C THR A 294 10.66 -4.47 -16.44
N ASN A 295 9.87 -3.94 -15.50
CA ASN A 295 8.50 -3.44 -15.69
C ASN A 295 8.27 -2.11 -14.94
N PRO A 296 8.99 -1.03 -15.30
CA PRO A 296 9.02 0.21 -14.52
C PRO A 296 7.72 1.03 -14.55
N ASP A 297 6.80 0.75 -15.48
CA ASP A 297 5.45 1.32 -15.49
C ASP A 297 4.52 0.68 -14.44
N THR A 298 5.07 -0.12 -13.53
CA THR A 298 4.36 -0.55 -12.32
C THR A 298 4.08 0.67 -11.43
N GLN A 299 2.81 1.02 -11.26
CA GLN A 299 2.39 2.13 -10.40
C GLN A 299 2.82 1.90 -8.94
N LEU A 300 3.63 2.83 -8.42
CA LEU A 300 4.11 2.78 -7.04
C LEU A 300 2.97 2.84 -6.01
N THR A 301 1.97 3.69 -6.22
CA THR A 301 0.90 3.99 -5.24
C THR A 301 -0.34 3.10 -5.38
N ALA A 302 -0.19 1.92 -5.96
CA ALA A 302 -1.26 0.92 -6.08
C ALA A 302 -0.67 -0.48 -5.93
N TRP A 303 -1.56 -1.46 -5.73
CA TRP A 303 -1.20 -2.86 -5.70
C TRP A 303 -2.14 -3.63 -6.64
N GLY A 304 -1.60 -4.59 -7.39
CA GLY A 304 -2.38 -5.46 -8.28
C GLY A 304 -2.76 -6.78 -7.59
N ALA A 305 -3.96 -7.27 -7.86
CA ALA A 305 -4.50 -8.52 -7.30
C ALA A 305 -3.80 -9.80 -7.79
N SER A 306 -3.12 -9.77 -8.95
CA SER A 306 -2.53 -10.98 -9.53
C SER A 306 -1.11 -11.25 -8.99
N PRO A 307 -0.75 -12.51 -8.63
CA PRO A 307 0.57 -12.85 -8.08
C PRO A 307 1.77 -12.40 -8.93
N SER A 308 1.67 -12.47 -10.27
CA SER A 308 2.74 -12.01 -11.17
C SER A 308 2.92 -10.49 -11.20
N ALA A 309 1.83 -9.74 -10.98
CA ALA A 309 1.91 -8.29 -10.85
C ALA A 309 2.50 -7.91 -9.47
N SER A 310 2.17 -8.65 -8.41
CA SER A 310 2.60 -8.37 -7.04
C SER A 310 4.12 -8.32 -6.89
N ILE A 311 4.88 -9.18 -7.58
CA ILE A 311 6.36 -9.19 -7.49
C ILE A 311 6.97 -7.86 -7.96
N ALA A 312 6.48 -7.28 -9.05
CA ALA A 312 6.96 -5.97 -9.52
C ALA A 312 6.58 -4.85 -8.56
N HIS A 313 5.41 -4.93 -7.91
CA HIS A 313 5.00 -3.99 -6.87
C HIS A 313 5.91 -4.05 -5.64
N TYR A 314 6.27 -5.26 -5.17
CA TYR A 314 7.30 -5.44 -4.13
C TYR A 314 8.61 -4.77 -4.51
N GLY A 315 9.07 -4.94 -5.75
CA GLY A 315 10.27 -4.29 -6.25
C GLY A 315 10.20 -2.77 -6.27
N ALA A 316 9.07 -2.20 -6.73
CA ALA A 316 8.86 -0.76 -6.77
C ALA A 316 8.87 -0.16 -5.35
N ALA A 317 8.10 -0.77 -4.45
CA ALA A 317 7.97 -0.36 -3.06
C ALA A 317 9.29 -0.45 -2.29
N ASN A 318 9.99 -1.59 -2.40
CA ASN A 318 11.30 -1.79 -1.79
C ASN A 318 12.30 -0.72 -2.26
N LEU A 319 12.46 -0.55 -3.58
CA LEU A 319 13.42 0.38 -4.15
C LEU A 319 13.09 1.83 -3.79
N PHE A 320 11.83 2.22 -3.81
CA PHE A 320 11.43 3.56 -3.39
C PHE A 320 11.71 3.80 -1.91
N MET A 321 11.33 2.87 -1.03
CA MET A 321 11.55 2.99 0.41
C MET A 321 13.02 2.98 0.77
N ARG A 322 13.83 2.17 0.09
CA ARG A 322 15.29 2.18 0.22
C ARG A 322 15.89 3.51 -0.21
N TYR A 323 15.52 4.02 -1.39
CA TYR A 323 15.99 5.31 -1.88
C TYR A 323 15.64 6.43 -0.89
N LEU A 324 14.39 6.45 -0.43
CA LEU A 324 13.90 7.41 0.55
C LEU A 324 14.66 7.30 1.87
N TYR A 325 14.89 6.11 2.38
CA TYR A 325 15.68 5.88 3.61
C TYR A 325 17.11 6.42 3.45
N GLU A 326 17.81 5.99 2.40
CA GLU A 326 19.21 6.34 2.15
C GLU A 326 19.43 7.84 1.88
N GLN A 327 18.45 8.51 1.27
CA GLN A 327 18.57 9.92 0.91
C GLN A 327 17.96 10.88 1.95
N TYR A 328 16.85 10.50 2.58
CA TYR A 328 15.97 11.46 3.28
C TYR A 328 15.40 10.97 4.62
N ALA A 329 15.30 9.67 4.88
CA ALA A 329 14.53 9.12 6.01
C ALA A 329 15.33 8.27 7.00
N HIS A 330 16.66 8.45 7.04
CA HIS A 330 17.50 7.92 8.12
C HIS A 330 17.09 8.46 9.52
N GLN A 331 17.55 7.78 10.59
CA GLN A 331 17.41 8.25 11.99
C GLN A 331 15.96 8.57 12.43
N GLY A 332 15.04 7.61 12.27
CA GLY A 332 13.65 7.76 12.72
C GLY A 332 12.70 8.42 11.71
N GLY A 333 13.18 8.75 10.50
CA GLY A 333 12.31 9.24 9.42
C GLY A 333 11.23 8.24 9.01
N LEU A 334 11.54 6.92 9.00
CA LEU A 334 10.57 5.87 8.65
C LEU A 334 9.37 5.84 9.60
N ILE A 335 9.59 5.78 10.91
CA ILE A 335 8.50 5.79 11.89
C ILE A 335 7.70 7.10 11.87
N ALA A 336 8.35 8.24 11.58
CA ALA A 336 7.65 9.51 11.41
C ALA A 336 6.68 9.49 10.21
N LEU A 337 7.09 8.89 9.09
CA LEU A 337 6.23 8.70 7.91
C LEU A 337 5.07 7.74 8.18
N ILE A 338 5.30 6.65 8.90
CA ILE A 338 4.24 5.72 9.33
C ILE A 338 3.19 6.46 10.16
N ARG A 339 3.62 7.15 11.21
CA ARG A 339 2.71 7.90 12.10
C ARG A 339 2.00 9.08 11.41
N ALA A 340 2.59 9.61 10.34
CA ALA A 340 2.01 10.66 9.52
C ALA A 340 1.01 10.14 8.48
N ASP A 341 0.77 8.82 8.42
CA ASP A 341 -0.08 8.20 7.41
C ASP A 341 0.36 8.56 5.98
N ALA A 342 1.68 8.55 5.74
CA ALA A 342 2.27 9.12 4.54
C ALA A 342 1.76 8.47 3.25
N SER A 343 1.38 7.19 3.30
CA SER A 343 0.82 6.47 2.16
C SER A 343 -0.52 7.03 1.65
N ASN A 344 -1.30 7.66 2.53
CA ASN A 344 -2.55 8.35 2.23
C ASN A 344 -2.42 9.88 2.27
N ASN A 345 -1.20 10.38 2.53
CA ASN A 345 -0.84 11.79 2.61
C ASN A 345 0.54 11.98 2.00
N LEU A 346 0.59 12.04 0.67
CA LEU A 346 1.86 12.08 -0.06
C LEU A 346 2.72 13.31 0.28
N ASP A 347 2.12 14.38 0.80
CA ASP A 347 2.83 15.57 1.26
C ASP A 347 3.75 15.28 2.46
N ALA A 348 3.50 14.22 3.23
CA ALA A 348 4.41 13.79 4.29
C ALA A 348 5.77 13.34 3.73
N PHE A 349 5.78 12.63 2.60
CA PHE A 349 7.03 12.27 1.90
C PHE A 349 7.74 13.51 1.36
N VAL A 350 6.98 14.47 0.82
CA VAL A 350 7.51 15.75 0.33
C VAL A 350 8.16 16.52 1.49
N ALA A 351 7.46 16.68 2.61
CA ALA A 351 7.98 17.37 3.78
C ALA A 351 9.26 16.72 4.32
N GLN A 352 9.31 15.38 4.37
CA GLN A 352 10.49 14.64 4.79
C GLN A 352 11.69 14.90 3.88
N ALA A 353 11.49 14.85 2.55
CA ALA A 353 12.57 15.08 1.58
C ALA A 353 12.98 16.56 1.50
N ALA A 354 12.01 17.48 1.60
CA ALA A 354 12.21 18.92 1.53
C ALA A 354 13.08 19.47 2.66
N ALA A 355 13.10 18.80 3.81
CA ALA A 355 13.99 19.15 4.93
C ALA A 355 15.48 19.15 4.53
N ARG A 356 15.87 18.28 3.58
CA ARG A 356 17.22 18.25 3.00
C ARG A 356 17.27 18.97 1.65
N ARG A 357 16.18 18.92 0.88
CA ARG A 357 16.12 19.35 -0.52
C ARG A 357 14.86 20.18 -0.80
N PRO A 358 14.88 21.49 -0.49
CA PRO A 358 13.70 22.37 -0.59
C PRO A 358 13.11 22.51 -2.01
N ASP A 359 13.84 22.10 -3.04
CA ASP A 359 13.35 22.02 -4.43
C ASP A 359 12.36 20.86 -4.66
N ILE A 360 12.30 19.88 -3.76
CA ILE A 360 11.28 18.82 -3.78
C ILE A 360 9.98 19.42 -3.25
N THR A 361 9.13 19.87 -4.18
CA THR A 361 7.88 20.59 -3.88
C THR A 361 6.63 19.74 -4.13
N SER A 362 6.79 18.54 -4.68
CA SER A 362 5.69 17.60 -4.93
C SER A 362 6.18 16.15 -4.85
N PHE A 363 5.26 15.21 -4.62
CA PHE A 363 5.60 13.79 -4.62
C PHE A 363 6.10 13.33 -6.01
N GLY A 364 5.57 13.91 -7.09
CA GLY A 364 6.07 13.68 -8.45
C GLY A 364 7.55 14.05 -8.61
N THR A 365 8.00 15.15 -8.02
CA THR A 365 9.42 15.57 -8.05
C THR A 365 10.31 14.57 -7.32
N LEU A 366 9.89 14.06 -6.17
CA LEU A 366 10.60 13.02 -5.42
C LEU A 366 10.69 11.71 -6.22
N VAL A 367 9.57 11.26 -6.79
CA VAL A 367 9.52 10.08 -7.67
C VAL A 367 10.38 10.29 -8.91
N GLY A 368 10.46 11.50 -9.45
CA GLY A 368 11.34 11.85 -10.56
C GLY A 368 12.83 11.68 -10.24
N ASP A 369 13.26 12.09 -9.05
CA ASP A 369 14.65 11.90 -8.62
C ASP A 369 14.96 10.39 -8.40
N TRP A 370 14.04 9.65 -7.78
CA TRP A 370 14.12 8.19 -7.64
C TRP A 370 14.16 7.46 -8.99
N ALA A 371 13.31 7.84 -9.94
CA ALA A 371 13.26 7.26 -11.26
C ALA A 371 14.59 7.42 -12.00
N VAL A 372 15.25 8.57 -11.88
CA VAL A 372 16.58 8.80 -12.44
C VAL A 372 17.65 7.99 -11.68
N ALA A 373 17.51 7.80 -10.36
CA ALA A 373 18.40 6.93 -9.59
C ALA A 373 18.35 5.47 -10.07
N ASN A 374 17.17 4.96 -10.46
CA ASN A 374 17.03 3.62 -11.06
C ASN A 374 17.73 3.48 -12.41
N LEU A 375 17.93 4.58 -13.14
CA LEU A 375 18.61 4.62 -14.44
C LEU A 375 20.13 4.79 -14.31
N LEU A 376 20.58 5.66 -13.41
CA LEU A 376 21.97 6.06 -13.33
C LEU A 376 22.75 5.37 -12.21
N ASN A 377 22.11 5.23 -11.04
CA ASN A 377 22.71 4.82 -9.78
C ASN A 377 24.16 5.32 -9.58
N ASN A 378 24.36 6.64 -9.67
CA ASN A 378 25.69 7.23 -9.69
C ASN A 378 25.77 8.43 -8.73
N PRO A 379 26.47 8.30 -7.58
CA PRO A 379 26.52 9.36 -6.57
C PRO A 379 27.37 10.57 -6.99
N GLN A 380 28.10 10.49 -8.12
CA GLN A 380 28.90 11.59 -8.64
C GLN A 380 28.10 12.59 -9.49
N ILE A 381 26.83 12.29 -9.79
CA ILE A 381 25.99 13.14 -10.63
C ILE A 381 25.18 14.08 -9.73
N ALA A 382 25.14 15.37 -10.12
CA ALA A 382 24.53 16.44 -9.35
C ALA A 382 25.06 16.49 -7.90
N ASP A 383 24.18 16.45 -6.90
CA ASP A 383 24.47 16.42 -5.47
C ASP A 383 24.42 14.99 -4.88
N GLY A 384 24.49 13.96 -5.74
CA GLY A 384 24.38 12.55 -5.35
C GLY A 384 22.95 12.03 -5.23
N ARG A 385 21.93 12.86 -5.55
CA ARG A 385 20.50 12.48 -5.49
C ARG A 385 20.09 11.33 -6.43
N TYR A 386 20.90 11.00 -7.43
CA TYR A 386 20.59 9.95 -8.42
C TYR A 386 21.32 8.64 -8.13
N ALA A 387 21.41 8.27 -6.85
CA ALA A 387 22.08 7.06 -6.40
C ALA A 387 21.39 6.46 -5.17
N TYR A 388 21.61 5.16 -4.99
CA TYR A 388 21.44 4.47 -3.73
C TYR A 388 22.76 4.59 -2.98
N VAL A 389 22.75 5.33 -1.87
CA VAL A 389 23.96 5.62 -1.11
C VAL A 389 24.13 4.51 -0.08
N SER A 390 24.96 3.51 -0.40
CA SER A 390 25.44 2.55 0.58
C SER A 390 26.15 3.32 1.70
N ASN A 391 25.47 3.54 2.82
CA ASN A 391 25.95 4.41 3.89
C ASN A 391 27.19 3.79 4.55
N PRO A 392 28.39 4.39 4.43
CA PRO A 392 29.58 3.87 5.10
C PRO A 392 29.52 4.05 6.63
N ALA A 393 28.61 4.89 7.14
CA ALA A 393 28.43 5.12 8.57
C ALA A 393 27.50 4.08 9.25
N ILE A 394 26.98 3.10 8.50
CA ILE A 394 26.14 2.01 9.04
C ILE A 394 26.92 0.70 9.24
N SER A 395 28.18 0.57 8.80
CA SER A 395 28.98 -0.62 9.17
C SER A 395 30.50 -0.46 9.05
N GLU A 396 31.20 -0.54 10.19
CA GLU A 396 32.45 -1.32 10.25
C GLU A 396 32.16 -2.84 10.37
N ASP A 397 30.90 -3.24 10.61
CA ASP A 397 30.42 -4.62 10.76
C ASP A 397 29.33 -4.95 9.72
N GLU A 398 29.64 -5.80 8.72
CA GLU A 398 28.79 -6.63 7.81
C GLU A 398 27.37 -6.18 7.31
N ASP A 399 26.80 -5.05 7.71
CA ASP A 399 25.44 -4.57 7.38
C ASP A 399 25.43 -3.71 6.09
N THR A 400 25.89 -4.26 4.96
CA THR A 400 25.72 -3.59 3.66
C THR A 400 24.43 -4.02 2.96
N ILE A 401 23.49 -3.11 2.74
CA ILE A 401 22.33 -3.37 1.88
C ILE A 401 22.84 -3.81 0.49
N PRO A 402 22.33 -4.90 -0.11
CA PRO A 402 22.81 -5.40 -1.40
C PRO A 402 22.84 -4.28 -2.46
N PRO A 403 23.86 -4.18 -3.33
CA PRO A 403 23.85 -3.20 -4.40
C PRO A 403 22.66 -3.44 -5.34
N LEU A 404 22.22 -2.39 -6.04
CA LEU A 404 21.23 -2.53 -7.12
C LEU A 404 21.66 -3.65 -8.09
N PRO A 405 20.79 -4.63 -8.39
CA PRO A 405 21.17 -5.78 -9.22
C PRO A 405 21.49 -5.37 -10.65
N GLN A 406 20.79 -4.36 -11.17
CA GLN A 406 21.06 -3.73 -12.46
C GLN A 406 20.43 -2.33 -12.49
N ALA A 407 20.81 -1.49 -13.44
CA ALA A 407 20.03 -0.30 -13.80
C ALA A 407 18.86 -0.68 -14.72
N VAL A 408 17.80 0.13 -14.72
CA VAL A 408 16.69 -0.02 -15.68
C VAL A 408 17.21 0.16 -17.11
N ARG A 409 16.59 -0.55 -18.05
CA ARG A 409 16.93 -0.48 -19.48
C ARG A 409 15.90 0.37 -20.21
N PRO A 410 16.29 1.52 -20.79
CA PRO A 410 15.38 2.33 -21.58
C PRO A 410 14.89 1.61 -22.85
N GLU A 411 13.62 1.80 -23.18
CA GLU A 411 13.03 1.44 -24.45
C GLU A 411 13.56 2.37 -25.56
N GLN A 412 13.93 1.81 -26.70
CA GLN A 412 14.38 2.59 -27.85
C GLN A 412 13.19 3.10 -28.64
N VAL A 413 13.02 4.43 -28.72
CA VAL A 413 11.99 5.03 -29.59
C VAL A 413 12.54 5.24 -31.00
N GLN A 414 11.65 5.34 -31.98
CA GLN A 414 12.01 5.62 -33.38
C GLN A 414 11.87 7.11 -33.69
N MET A 415 12.54 7.58 -34.76
CA MET A 415 12.26 8.91 -35.32
C MET A 415 10.81 8.98 -35.79
N GLY A 416 10.16 10.12 -35.62
CA GLY A 416 8.75 10.32 -35.95
C GLY A 416 7.87 10.40 -34.72
N GLU A 417 6.63 9.94 -34.84
CA GLU A 417 5.62 10.02 -33.80
C GLU A 417 5.38 8.63 -33.16
N THR A 418 5.39 8.60 -31.83
CA THR A 418 5.01 7.44 -31.01
C THR A 418 3.95 7.88 -30.02
N SER A 419 2.95 7.04 -29.75
CA SER A 419 1.99 7.26 -28.66
C SER A 419 2.16 6.18 -27.60
N GLY A 420 1.94 6.54 -26.34
CA GLY A 420 2.10 5.63 -25.21
C GLY A 420 1.13 5.94 -24.08
N THR A 421 1.13 5.07 -23.09
CA THR A 421 0.43 5.26 -21.82
C THR A 421 1.37 4.96 -20.68
N VAL A 422 1.21 5.66 -19.56
CA VAL A 422 1.98 5.44 -18.35
C VAL A 422 1.01 5.49 -17.16
N HIS A 423 1.16 4.57 -16.22
CA HIS A 423 0.40 4.61 -14.97
C HIS A 423 0.87 5.78 -14.09
N GLN A 424 0.00 6.23 -13.19
CA GLN A 424 0.40 7.28 -12.25
C GLN A 424 1.50 6.73 -11.33
N PHE A 425 2.58 7.46 -11.15
CA PHE A 425 3.79 7.05 -10.46
C PHE A 425 4.40 5.73 -10.98
N GLY A 426 4.06 5.34 -12.21
CA GLY A 426 4.85 4.45 -13.07
C GLY A 426 5.83 5.27 -13.90
N VAL A 427 6.80 4.60 -14.55
CA VAL A 427 7.87 5.27 -15.28
C VAL A 427 8.13 4.63 -16.65
N ASP A 428 8.03 5.44 -17.70
CA ASP A 428 8.56 5.09 -19.02
C ASP A 428 9.96 5.69 -19.20
N TYR A 429 10.92 4.86 -19.60
CA TYR A 429 12.29 5.25 -19.92
C TYR A 429 12.50 5.18 -21.43
N LEU A 430 12.50 6.33 -22.11
CA LEU A 430 12.51 6.41 -23.57
C LEU A 430 13.84 6.93 -24.08
N SER A 431 14.69 6.04 -24.61
CA SER A 431 15.94 6.41 -25.26
C SER A 431 15.69 6.88 -26.69
N LEU A 432 16.10 8.12 -26.97
CA LEU A 432 15.91 8.76 -28.28
C LEU A 432 16.97 8.27 -29.29
N PRO A 433 16.63 8.16 -30.58
CA PRO A 433 17.59 7.88 -31.63
C PRO A 433 18.76 8.87 -31.63
N ARG A 434 19.97 8.39 -31.92
CA ARG A 434 21.12 9.28 -32.16
C ARG A 434 20.85 10.20 -33.35
N GLY A 435 21.33 11.44 -33.27
CA GLY A 435 21.10 12.45 -34.30
C GLY A 435 19.75 13.17 -34.22
N SER A 436 18.94 12.87 -33.19
CA SER A 436 17.74 13.64 -32.89
C SER A 436 18.10 15.10 -32.66
N ARG A 437 17.29 16.02 -33.20
CA ARG A 437 17.45 17.46 -33.12
C ARG A 437 16.35 18.10 -32.29
N TRP A 438 15.16 17.51 -32.32
CA TRP A 438 13.99 18.04 -31.63
C TRP A 438 13.14 16.94 -31.02
N LEU A 439 12.64 17.26 -29.82
CA LEU A 439 11.70 16.47 -29.05
C LEU A 439 10.45 17.32 -28.79
N THR A 440 9.27 16.76 -29.01
CA THR A 440 7.99 17.30 -28.53
C THR A 440 7.24 16.21 -27.78
N PHE A 441 6.99 16.44 -26.50
CA PHE A 441 6.08 15.64 -25.68
C PHE A 441 4.70 16.32 -25.66
N THR A 442 3.63 15.54 -25.78
CA THR A 442 2.25 15.99 -25.63
C THR A 442 1.47 15.02 -24.76
N GLY A 443 1.01 15.45 -23.59
CA GLY A 443 0.25 14.64 -22.64
C GLY A 443 -1.21 15.09 -22.52
N THR A 444 -2.09 14.19 -22.08
CA THR A 444 -3.46 14.57 -21.68
C THR A 444 -3.43 15.55 -20.51
N THR A 445 -4.46 16.39 -20.41
CA THR A 445 -4.65 17.35 -19.32
C THR A 445 -5.57 16.84 -18.21
N THR A 446 -6.31 15.77 -18.49
CA THR A 446 -7.13 15.05 -17.51
C THR A 446 -6.89 13.56 -17.61
N VAL A 447 -7.28 12.85 -16.56
CA VAL A 447 -7.31 11.39 -16.47
C VAL A 447 -8.53 10.98 -15.66
N SER A 448 -9.20 9.90 -16.06
CA SER A 448 -10.38 9.46 -15.34
C SER A 448 -10.03 9.01 -13.92
N LEU A 449 -10.89 9.35 -12.96
CA LEU A 449 -10.75 8.97 -11.57
C LEU A 449 -10.89 7.45 -11.38
N VAL A 450 -11.88 6.87 -12.07
CA VAL A 450 -12.15 5.43 -12.13
C VAL A 450 -12.60 5.05 -13.55
N GLY A 451 -12.87 3.76 -13.80
CA GLY A 451 -13.23 3.24 -15.13
C GLY A 451 -14.62 3.60 -15.66
N THR A 452 -15.31 4.55 -15.04
CA THR A 452 -16.64 5.00 -15.46
C THR A 452 -16.82 6.48 -15.12
N MET A 453 -17.72 7.14 -15.85
CA MET A 453 -18.17 8.51 -15.53
C MET A 453 -19.44 8.47 -14.67
N PRO A 454 -19.71 9.53 -13.88
CA PRO A 454 -21.01 9.78 -13.27
C PRO A 454 -22.18 9.70 -14.27
N GLN A 455 -23.40 9.45 -13.79
CA GLN A 455 -24.61 9.53 -14.61
C GLN A 455 -25.15 10.96 -14.64
N GLY A 456 -24.38 11.84 -15.24
CA GLY A 456 -24.60 13.28 -15.17
C GLY A 456 -23.24 13.97 -15.19
N ASN A 457 -23.04 14.95 -14.32
CA ASN A 457 -21.74 15.57 -14.08
C ASN A 457 -21.17 15.24 -12.72
N GLN A 458 -21.95 14.72 -11.76
CA GLN A 458 -21.43 14.41 -10.42
C GLN A 458 -21.94 13.08 -9.86
N ALA A 459 -21.10 12.40 -9.09
CA ALA A 459 -21.49 11.26 -8.28
C ALA A 459 -20.79 11.31 -6.92
N TRP A 460 -21.34 10.61 -5.93
CA TRP A 460 -20.66 10.38 -4.66
C TRP A 460 -19.66 9.23 -4.83
N TRP A 461 -18.39 9.47 -4.58
CA TRP A 461 -17.34 8.46 -4.58
C TRP A 461 -16.90 8.13 -3.15
N SER A 462 -16.72 6.85 -2.85
CA SER A 462 -16.26 6.38 -1.53
C SER A 462 -14.78 6.61 -1.26
N GLY A 463 -14.02 7.01 -2.27
CA GLY A 463 -12.57 6.86 -2.27
C GLY A 463 -12.14 5.39 -2.41
N ARG A 464 -10.82 5.21 -2.54
CA ARG A 464 -10.13 3.93 -2.38
C ARG A 464 -9.15 4.01 -1.21
N GLY A 465 -8.92 2.91 -0.53
CA GLY A 465 -7.90 2.84 0.51
C GLY A 465 -8.00 1.58 1.35
N ASP A 466 -6.83 1.12 1.78
CA ASP A 466 -6.70 -0.07 2.61
C ASP A 466 -7.04 0.26 4.08
N HIS A 467 -7.49 -0.76 4.80
CA HIS A 467 -7.83 -0.80 6.21
C HIS A 467 -8.66 0.39 6.69
N SER A 468 -9.71 0.71 5.95
CA SER A 468 -10.45 1.96 6.10
C SER A 468 -11.93 1.84 5.76
N MET A 469 -12.71 2.84 6.12
CA MET A 469 -14.13 2.93 5.82
C MET A 469 -14.56 4.34 5.42
N ALA A 470 -15.62 4.42 4.63
CA ALA A 470 -16.31 5.65 4.29
C ALA A 470 -17.82 5.48 4.53
N THR A 471 -18.49 6.56 4.95
CA THR A 471 -19.94 6.56 5.18
C THR A 471 -20.63 7.78 4.57
N LEU A 472 -21.88 7.60 4.16
CA LEU A 472 -22.76 8.66 3.66
C LEU A 472 -24.13 8.52 4.33
N THR A 473 -24.50 9.44 5.21
CA THR A 473 -25.66 9.31 6.12
C THR A 473 -26.72 10.36 5.90
N ARG A 474 -28.00 9.99 5.99
CA ARG A 474 -29.13 10.93 5.93
C ARG A 474 -30.35 10.46 6.76
N PRO A 475 -31.03 11.37 7.47
CA PRO A 475 -32.34 11.09 8.05
C PRO A 475 -33.47 11.12 7.01
N PHE A 476 -34.41 10.18 7.12
CA PHE A 476 -35.69 10.17 6.41
C PHE A 476 -36.86 10.14 7.40
N ASP A 477 -37.89 10.93 7.09
CA ASP A 477 -39.14 10.92 7.85
C ASP A 477 -40.17 10.05 7.13
N LEU A 478 -40.41 8.85 7.66
CA LEU A 478 -41.33 7.87 7.08
C LEU A 478 -42.66 7.81 7.84
N ARG A 479 -42.92 8.74 8.77
CA ARG A 479 -44.10 8.73 9.64
C ARG A 479 -45.43 8.78 8.89
N THR A 480 -45.43 9.31 7.68
CA THR A 480 -46.62 9.51 6.84
C THR A 480 -46.74 8.48 5.72
N PHE A 481 -45.83 7.52 5.62
CA PHE A 481 -45.81 6.51 4.55
C PHE A 481 -46.17 5.13 5.09
N GLU A 482 -46.94 4.37 4.30
CA GLU A 482 -47.22 2.95 4.56
C GLU A 482 -46.18 2.03 3.89
N THR A 483 -45.58 2.49 2.79
CA THR A 483 -44.54 1.79 2.03
C THR A 483 -43.42 2.77 1.70
N ALA A 484 -42.18 2.29 1.70
CA ALA A 484 -41.02 3.10 1.34
C ALA A 484 -39.93 2.24 0.74
N VAL A 485 -39.34 2.69 -0.37
CA VAL A 485 -38.21 2.04 -1.04
C VAL A 485 -37.18 3.10 -1.40
N LEU A 486 -35.93 2.86 -1.03
CA LEU A 486 -34.79 3.64 -1.48
C LEU A 486 -34.28 3.06 -2.80
N ARG A 487 -34.26 3.86 -3.86
CA ARG A 487 -33.70 3.50 -5.16
C ARG A 487 -32.46 4.33 -5.45
N PHE A 488 -31.46 3.75 -6.05
CA PHE A 488 -30.25 4.49 -6.46
C PHE A 488 -29.50 3.73 -7.56
N ARG A 489 -28.58 4.45 -8.21
CA ARG A 489 -27.64 3.90 -9.18
C ARG A 489 -26.32 3.67 -8.46
N LEU A 490 -25.75 2.50 -8.69
CA LEU A 490 -24.56 2.03 -8.01
C LEU A 490 -23.57 1.49 -9.03
N TRP A 491 -22.32 1.91 -8.92
CA TRP A 491 -21.18 1.27 -9.58
C TRP A 491 -20.14 0.94 -8.52
N TYR A 492 -19.50 -0.22 -8.61
CA TYR A 492 -18.43 -0.59 -7.68
C TYR A 492 -17.42 -1.57 -8.28
N GLU A 493 -16.17 -1.42 -7.82
CA GLU A 493 -15.08 -2.37 -7.98
C GLU A 493 -14.43 -2.52 -6.59
N LEU A 494 -14.70 -3.65 -5.95
CA LEU A 494 -14.27 -4.01 -4.59
C LEU A 494 -13.55 -5.36 -4.63
N GLU A 495 -12.60 -5.58 -3.73
CA GLU A 495 -12.01 -6.91 -3.55
C GLU A 495 -13.09 -7.92 -3.14
N HIS A 496 -13.17 -9.02 -3.88
CA HIS A 496 -14.23 -9.98 -3.69
C HIS A 496 -14.08 -10.72 -2.36
N THR A 497 -15.15 -10.74 -1.57
CA THR A 497 -15.25 -11.42 -0.27
C THR A 497 -14.50 -10.79 0.92
N TYR A 498 -13.65 -9.80 0.65
CA TYR A 498 -12.88 -9.05 1.65
C TYR A 498 -13.48 -7.65 1.88
N ASP A 499 -13.71 -6.92 0.78
CA ASP A 499 -14.28 -5.56 0.80
C ASP A 499 -15.79 -5.58 0.58
N TYR A 500 -16.51 -4.73 1.33
CA TYR A 500 -17.97 -4.67 1.24
C TYR A 500 -18.53 -3.24 1.24
N GLY A 501 -19.56 -3.04 0.40
CA GLY A 501 -20.49 -1.94 0.51
C GLY A 501 -21.79 -2.35 1.21
N PHE A 502 -22.39 -1.47 2.01
CA PHE A 502 -23.67 -1.73 2.70
C PHE A 502 -24.63 -0.55 2.59
N VAL A 503 -25.93 -0.83 2.64
CA VAL A 503 -26.94 0.13 3.09
C VAL A 503 -27.49 -0.33 4.42
N THR A 504 -27.53 0.57 5.39
CA THR A 504 -28.04 0.29 6.73
C THR A 504 -29.10 1.29 7.16
N ALA A 505 -29.96 0.87 8.09
CA ALA A 505 -30.94 1.72 8.75
C ALA A 505 -30.77 1.71 10.27
N SER A 506 -31.04 2.84 10.92
CA SER A 506 -31.02 3.00 12.37
C SER A 506 -32.24 3.80 12.87
N THR A 507 -32.83 3.34 13.96
CA THR A 507 -33.97 3.99 14.65
C THR A 507 -33.63 4.48 16.06
N ASP A 508 -32.38 4.33 16.49
CA ASP A 508 -31.87 4.70 17.82
C ASP A 508 -30.90 5.88 17.79
N GLY A 509 -30.91 6.66 16.70
CA GLY A 509 -30.02 7.81 16.55
C GLY A 509 -28.62 7.46 16.06
N GLY A 510 -28.41 6.23 15.58
CA GLY A 510 -27.16 5.77 14.98
C GLY A 510 -26.27 4.98 15.94
N GLU A 511 -26.80 4.53 17.08
CA GLU A 511 -26.09 3.65 18.03
C GLU A 511 -25.94 2.26 17.43
N THR A 512 -27.01 1.70 16.85
CA THR A 512 -26.99 0.42 16.12
C THR A 512 -27.62 0.55 14.74
N TRP A 513 -27.22 -0.34 13.84
CA TRP A 513 -27.56 -0.29 12.43
C TRP A 513 -27.90 -1.68 11.91
N GLN A 514 -29.04 -1.79 11.23
CA GLN A 514 -29.43 -3.01 10.52
C GLN A 514 -28.96 -2.95 9.07
N THR A 515 -28.21 -3.95 8.60
CA THR A 515 -27.90 -4.13 7.17
C THR A 515 -29.16 -4.54 6.40
N LEU A 516 -29.37 -3.92 5.24
CA LEU A 516 -30.57 -4.09 4.44
C LEU A 516 -30.28 -4.82 3.13
N GLU A 517 -31.15 -5.78 2.79
CA GLU A 517 -31.05 -6.54 1.56
C GLU A 517 -31.32 -5.66 0.33
N GLY A 518 -30.41 -5.72 -0.64
CA GLY A 518 -30.55 -5.13 -1.97
C GLY A 518 -30.54 -6.19 -3.06
N ARG A 519 -30.83 -5.76 -4.29
CA ARG A 519 -31.00 -6.65 -5.46
C ARG A 519 -29.75 -7.47 -5.76
N HIS A 520 -28.57 -6.89 -5.53
CA HIS A 520 -27.29 -7.53 -5.83
C HIS A 520 -26.42 -7.78 -4.58
N THR A 521 -27.01 -7.72 -3.38
CA THR A 521 -26.28 -8.03 -2.13
C THR A 521 -26.11 -9.54 -1.93
N THR A 522 -25.12 -9.92 -1.13
CA THR A 522 -24.90 -11.31 -0.67
C THR A 522 -24.83 -11.37 0.84
N SER A 523 -25.18 -12.53 1.40
CA SER A 523 -24.97 -12.86 2.82
C SER A 523 -23.78 -13.81 3.03
N ALA A 524 -23.04 -14.14 1.97
CA ALA A 524 -21.83 -14.92 2.08
C ALA A 524 -20.76 -14.12 2.83
N ASP A 525 -20.10 -14.77 3.78
CA ASP A 525 -19.11 -14.13 4.64
C ASP A 525 -17.91 -15.03 4.87
N PRO A 526 -17.14 -15.45 3.85
CA PRO A 526 -16.06 -16.41 4.05
C PRO A 526 -14.92 -15.87 4.93
N GLN A 527 -14.78 -14.54 5.03
CA GLN A 527 -13.68 -13.86 5.74
C GLN A 527 -14.04 -13.24 7.09
N GLY A 528 -15.33 -13.22 7.48
CA GLY A 528 -15.76 -12.53 8.70
C GLY A 528 -15.84 -11.01 8.53
N ALA A 529 -16.10 -10.54 7.31
CA ALA A 529 -16.16 -9.12 6.91
C ALA A 529 -17.55 -8.67 6.44
N ASN A 530 -18.48 -9.60 6.18
CA ASN A 530 -19.85 -9.27 5.79
C ASN A 530 -20.82 -9.30 6.98
N TYR A 531 -21.47 -8.17 7.25
CA TYR A 531 -22.41 -8.00 8.37
C TYR A 531 -23.89 -8.20 7.98
N GLY A 532 -24.16 -8.99 6.94
CA GLY A 532 -25.49 -9.50 6.62
C GLY A 532 -25.84 -9.41 5.14
N HIS A 533 -25.85 -8.21 4.57
CA HIS A 533 -26.25 -7.95 3.19
C HIS A 533 -25.32 -6.92 2.53
N GLY A 534 -24.19 -7.39 2.01
CA GLY A 534 -23.17 -6.53 1.41
C GLY A 534 -23.02 -6.72 -0.10
N TRP A 535 -22.56 -5.67 -0.80
CA TRP A 535 -22.02 -5.75 -2.15
C TRP A 535 -20.52 -6.01 -2.09
N THR A 536 -20.01 -6.91 -2.92
CA THR A 536 -18.58 -7.21 -3.04
C THR A 536 -18.25 -7.68 -4.46
N GLY A 537 -16.98 -7.59 -4.88
CA GLY A 537 -16.56 -7.86 -6.26
C GLY A 537 -16.87 -6.69 -7.20
N ILE A 538 -17.42 -6.98 -8.38
CA ILE A 538 -17.66 -5.99 -9.45
C ILE A 538 -19.16 -5.81 -9.74
N SER A 539 -19.64 -4.56 -9.82
CA SER A 539 -21.03 -4.27 -10.17
C SER A 539 -21.38 -4.72 -11.58
N GLY A 540 -22.57 -5.31 -11.75
CA GLY A 540 -23.00 -5.94 -13.01
C GLY A 540 -22.41 -7.34 -13.26
N ARG A 541 -21.43 -7.77 -12.46
CA ARG A 541 -20.80 -9.10 -12.51
C ARG A 541 -20.51 -9.64 -11.10
N PRO A 542 -21.54 -9.89 -10.28
CA PRO A 542 -21.34 -10.32 -8.90
C PRO A 542 -20.59 -11.65 -8.84
N GLY A 543 -19.65 -11.77 -7.90
CA GLY A 543 -18.85 -12.99 -7.70
C GLY A 543 -17.60 -13.11 -8.58
N VAL A 544 -17.17 -12.02 -9.22
CA VAL A 544 -15.98 -12.00 -10.06
C VAL A 544 -14.92 -11.10 -9.44
N ASP A 545 -13.71 -11.62 -9.29
CA ASP A 545 -12.55 -10.85 -8.84
C ASP A 545 -12.11 -9.83 -9.88
N THR A 546 -11.54 -8.74 -9.36
CA THR A 546 -10.88 -7.69 -10.11
C THR A 546 -9.50 -8.14 -10.57
N ASP A 547 -9.37 -8.46 -11.86
CA ASP A 547 -8.07 -8.58 -12.54
C ASP A 547 -7.74 -7.31 -13.36
N ARG A 548 -8.50 -6.23 -13.13
CA ARG A 548 -8.51 -4.94 -13.86
C ARG A 548 -8.83 -5.02 -15.36
N SER A 549 -8.86 -6.22 -15.97
CA SER A 549 -9.35 -6.43 -17.33
C SER A 549 -10.89 -6.41 -17.40
N LYS A 550 -11.54 -6.60 -16.25
CA LYS A 550 -12.98 -6.51 -16.06
C LYS A 550 -13.31 -5.25 -15.29
N ARG A 551 -14.30 -4.51 -15.78
CA ARG A 551 -14.76 -3.26 -15.19
C ARG A 551 -16.20 -3.35 -14.71
N GLY A 552 -16.53 -2.57 -13.70
CA GLY A 552 -17.89 -2.43 -13.18
C GLY A 552 -18.84 -1.77 -14.18
N GLU A 553 -20.11 -2.07 -14.05
CA GLU A 553 -21.20 -1.45 -14.80
C GLU A 553 -22.19 -0.80 -13.83
N TRP A 554 -22.80 0.32 -14.22
CA TRP A 554 -23.83 0.97 -13.41
C TRP A 554 -25.08 0.09 -13.30
N VAL A 555 -25.42 -0.34 -12.09
CA VAL A 555 -26.62 -1.11 -11.77
C VAL A 555 -27.65 -0.25 -11.03
N GLU A 556 -28.91 -0.68 -11.06
CA GLU A 556 -29.97 -0.08 -10.24
C GLU A 556 -30.23 -0.94 -9.01
N GLU A 557 -30.17 -0.30 -7.85
CA GLU A 557 -30.50 -0.90 -6.56
C GLU A 557 -31.86 -0.43 -6.03
N ALA A 558 -32.46 -1.29 -5.21
CA ALA A 558 -33.70 -0.99 -4.51
C ALA A 558 -33.67 -1.65 -3.13
N ILE A 559 -33.80 -0.84 -2.08
CA ILE A 559 -33.78 -1.25 -0.68
C ILE A 559 -35.15 -1.01 -0.07
N ASP A 560 -35.77 -2.05 0.50
CA ASP A 560 -37.05 -1.93 1.18
C ASP A 560 -36.90 -1.24 2.55
N LEU A 561 -37.53 -0.09 2.70
CA LEU A 561 -37.59 0.67 3.95
C LEU A 561 -38.99 0.58 4.60
N THR A 562 -39.91 -0.17 4.02
CA THR A 562 -41.27 -0.40 4.56
C THR A 562 -41.26 -0.90 6.01
N PRO A 563 -40.31 -1.73 6.48
CA PRO A 563 -40.23 -2.10 7.90
C PRO A 563 -40.08 -0.91 8.87
N PHE A 564 -39.61 0.25 8.38
CA PHE A 564 -39.42 1.48 9.17
C PHE A 564 -40.56 2.50 8.97
N ALA A 565 -41.59 2.17 8.19
CA ALA A 565 -42.78 2.98 7.99
C ALA A 565 -43.40 3.42 9.33
N GLY A 566 -43.88 4.66 9.41
CA GLY A 566 -44.43 5.21 10.65
C GLY A 566 -43.39 5.79 11.63
N THR A 567 -42.09 5.75 11.29
CA THR A 567 -41.00 6.25 12.15
C THR A 567 -40.09 7.26 11.42
N GLN A 568 -39.14 7.85 12.16
CA GLN A 568 -37.99 8.52 11.55
C GLN A 568 -36.81 7.55 11.57
N VAL A 569 -36.08 7.46 10.47
CA VAL A 569 -34.98 6.50 10.28
C VAL A 569 -33.74 7.21 9.75
N LEU A 570 -32.58 6.86 10.27
CA LEU A 570 -31.31 7.19 9.63
C LEU A 570 -30.98 6.12 8.62
N VAL A 571 -30.61 6.51 7.41
CA VAL A 571 -30.08 5.62 6.37
C VAL A 571 -28.62 5.96 6.13
N ARG A 572 -27.77 4.94 6.01
CA ARG A 572 -26.34 5.11 5.78
C ARG A 572 -25.83 4.16 4.71
N PHE A 573 -25.08 4.69 3.75
CA PHE A 573 -24.20 3.91 2.89
C PHE A 573 -22.86 3.73 3.60
N TRP A 574 -22.29 2.54 3.49
CA TRP A 574 -20.95 2.21 3.95
C TRP A 574 -20.15 1.68 2.77
N GLN A 575 -18.87 2.02 2.72
CA GLN A 575 -17.87 1.21 2.03
C GLN A 575 -16.79 0.89 3.06
N VAL A 576 -16.50 -0.40 3.22
CA VAL A 576 -15.55 -0.94 4.20
C VAL A 576 -14.53 -1.76 3.44
N SER A 577 -13.25 -1.42 3.62
CA SER A 577 -12.13 -2.18 3.07
C SER A 577 -11.30 -2.82 4.17
N ASP A 578 -10.86 -4.05 3.91
CA ASP A 578 -10.00 -4.82 4.79
C ASP A 578 -8.54 -4.34 4.72
N GLU A 579 -7.57 -5.10 5.24
CA GLU A 579 -6.18 -4.67 5.33
C GLU A 579 -5.43 -4.51 4.01
N ALA A 580 -5.79 -5.27 2.97
CA ALA A 580 -5.24 -5.21 1.62
C ALA A 580 -5.98 -6.28 0.77
N ILE A 581 -6.38 -6.02 -0.46
CA ILE A 581 -6.02 -4.89 -1.35
C ILE A 581 -7.25 -4.02 -1.71
N SER A 582 -7.06 -2.69 -1.79
CA SER A 582 -8.14 -1.78 -2.19
C SER A 582 -8.20 -1.51 -3.70
N GLU A 583 -9.39 -1.77 -4.26
CA GLU A 583 -9.77 -1.46 -5.63
C GLU A 583 -10.33 -0.02 -5.76
N ALA A 584 -11.02 0.29 -6.86
CA ALA A 584 -11.48 1.65 -7.17
C ALA A 584 -12.59 2.19 -6.24
N GLY A 585 -13.25 1.33 -5.47
CA GLY A 585 -14.30 1.72 -4.51
C GLY A 585 -15.69 1.73 -5.14
N MET A 586 -16.54 2.66 -4.68
CA MET A 586 -17.97 2.74 -5.04
C MET A 586 -18.35 4.14 -5.52
N LEU A 587 -19.23 4.21 -6.53
CA LEU A 587 -19.93 5.42 -6.95
C LEU A 587 -21.43 5.28 -6.73
N LEU A 588 -22.05 6.31 -6.15
CA LEU A 588 -23.49 6.41 -5.92
C LEU A 588 -24.08 7.62 -6.65
N ASP A 589 -25.21 7.40 -7.30
CA ASP A 589 -25.89 8.42 -8.10
C ASP A 589 -27.42 8.20 -8.05
N THR A 590 -28.19 9.23 -8.40
CA THR A 590 -29.64 9.19 -8.59
C THR A 590 -30.38 8.55 -7.41
N ILE A 591 -30.11 9.04 -6.20
CA ILE A 591 -30.66 8.51 -4.96
C ILE A 591 -32.07 9.06 -4.75
N ARG A 592 -33.05 8.16 -4.67
CA ARG A 592 -34.49 8.48 -4.61
C ARG A 592 -35.18 7.72 -3.50
N LEU A 593 -36.02 8.42 -2.72
CA LEU A 593 -36.96 7.77 -1.80
C LEU A 593 -38.33 7.73 -2.46
N CYS A 594 -38.83 6.53 -2.73
CA CYS A 594 -40.11 6.30 -3.37
C CYS A 594 -41.10 5.58 -2.43
N HIS A 595 -42.37 5.94 -2.51
CA HIS A 595 -43.44 5.52 -1.60
C HIS A 595 -44.80 5.49 -2.34
N GLY A 596 -45.86 5.09 -1.62
CA GLY A 596 -47.22 5.01 -2.17
C GLY A 596 -47.50 3.69 -2.89
N GLU A 597 -48.62 3.63 -3.61
CA GLU A 597 -49.05 2.44 -4.34
C GLU A 597 -47.97 2.00 -5.34
N GLU A 598 -47.55 0.74 -5.24
CA GLU A 598 -46.43 0.16 -6.02
C GLU A 598 -45.12 0.97 -5.97
N THR A 599 -44.93 1.85 -4.98
CA THR A 599 -43.76 2.74 -4.83
C THR A 599 -43.51 3.62 -6.05
N SER A 600 -44.59 4.10 -6.71
CA SER A 600 -44.51 4.87 -7.96
C SER A 600 -44.16 6.35 -7.79
N THR A 601 -44.30 6.91 -6.57
CA THR A 601 -44.09 8.34 -6.28
C THR A 601 -42.80 8.53 -5.50
N CYS A 602 -41.92 9.43 -5.93
CA CYS A 602 -40.68 9.73 -5.21
C CYS A 602 -40.70 11.15 -4.63
N SER A 603 -40.46 11.28 -3.32
CA SER A 603 -40.50 12.56 -2.58
C SER A 603 -39.13 13.14 -2.26
N HIS A 604 -38.09 12.31 -2.35
CA HIS A 604 -36.70 12.76 -2.35
C HIS A 604 -36.03 12.27 -3.62
N GLU A 605 -35.27 13.15 -4.26
CA GLU A 605 -34.42 12.87 -5.40
C GLU A 605 -33.14 13.69 -5.25
N ASN A 606 -32.00 13.00 -5.29
CA ASN A 606 -30.68 13.60 -5.33
C ASN A 606 -29.88 12.89 -6.42
N ASP A 607 -29.75 13.55 -7.56
CA ASP A 607 -28.86 13.19 -8.68
C ASP A 607 -27.43 13.70 -8.46
N VAL A 608 -27.11 14.20 -7.26
CA VAL A 608 -25.77 14.67 -6.87
C VAL A 608 -25.30 15.96 -7.59
N GLU A 609 -25.96 16.37 -8.67
CA GLU A 609 -25.62 17.54 -9.50
C GLU A 609 -25.66 18.89 -8.77
N THR A 610 -26.47 19.01 -7.71
CA THR A 610 -26.60 20.25 -6.94
C THR A 610 -26.54 20.00 -5.44
N GLY A 611 -25.39 20.32 -4.84
CA GLY A 611 -25.17 20.23 -3.40
C GLY A 611 -25.28 18.80 -2.85
N THR A 612 -25.23 18.65 -1.53
CA THR A 612 -25.15 17.31 -0.91
C THR A 612 -26.49 16.59 -0.83
N GLY A 613 -27.60 17.23 -1.26
CA GLY A 613 -28.94 16.70 -1.03
C GLY A 613 -29.31 16.54 0.45
N GLY A 614 -28.49 17.05 1.39
CA GLY A 614 -28.57 16.83 2.84
C GLY A 614 -28.03 15.47 3.31
N TRP A 615 -27.20 14.82 2.49
CA TRP A 615 -26.33 13.73 2.93
C TRP A 615 -25.13 14.29 3.70
N GLN A 616 -24.70 13.55 4.73
CA GLN A 616 -23.53 13.84 5.55
C GLN A 616 -22.47 12.80 5.23
N ALA A 617 -21.35 13.24 4.64
CA ALA A 617 -20.27 12.38 4.23
C ALA A 617 -19.16 12.33 5.28
N SER A 618 -18.54 11.15 5.43
CA SER A 618 -17.26 10.91 6.09
C SER A 618 -16.50 9.96 5.16
N GLY A 619 -15.42 10.44 4.54
CA GLY A 619 -14.68 9.74 3.48
C GLY A 619 -15.34 9.71 2.09
N PHE A 620 -16.67 9.85 1.98
CA PHE A 620 -17.33 10.06 0.68
C PHE A 620 -17.13 11.50 0.18
N VAL A 621 -17.05 11.66 -1.14
CA VAL A 621 -16.80 12.96 -1.79
C VAL A 621 -17.54 13.05 -3.12
N GLN A 622 -18.04 14.24 -3.46
CA GLN A 622 -18.67 14.49 -4.76
C GLN A 622 -17.58 14.72 -5.80
N VAL A 623 -17.61 13.96 -6.88
CA VAL A 623 -16.59 13.99 -7.95
C VAL A 623 -17.26 14.08 -9.31
N ASP A 624 -16.59 14.71 -10.28
CA ASP A 624 -17.07 14.78 -11.66
C ASP A 624 -16.57 13.64 -12.56
N GLY A 625 -15.58 12.90 -12.06
CA GLY A 625 -15.03 11.71 -12.70
C GLY A 625 -13.71 11.93 -13.43
N ASP A 626 -13.24 13.17 -13.61
CA ASP A 626 -11.99 13.49 -14.31
C ASP A 626 -11.03 14.28 -13.41
N LEU A 627 -9.84 13.73 -13.16
CA LEU A 627 -8.80 14.44 -12.41
C LEU A 627 -7.89 15.27 -13.32
N PRO A 628 -7.34 16.39 -12.82
CA PRO A 628 -6.25 17.09 -13.49
C PRO A 628 -5.03 16.15 -13.67
N GLN A 629 -4.57 15.98 -14.91
CA GLN A 629 -3.38 15.17 -15.20
C GLN A 629 -2.10 15.98 -14.98
N LYS A 630 -1.24 15.48 -14.10
CA LYS A 630 0.09 16.03 -13.82
C LYS A 630 1.16 15.17 -14.50
N TRP A 631 2.21 15.81 -15.00
CA TRP A 631 3.34 15.15 -15.68
C TRP A 631 4.64 15.56 -15.02
N GLU A 632 5.48 14.59 -14.66
CA GLU A 632 6.87 14.83 -14.27
C GLU A 632 7.78 14.28 -15.37
N LEU A 633 8.57 15.17 -15.99
CA LEU A 633 9.44 14.82 -17.11
C LEU A 633 10.90 15.15 -16.77
N ARG A 634 11.80 14.18 -16.96
CA ARG A 634 13.25 14.36 -16.82
C ARG A 634 13.96 13.97 -18.11
N MET A 635 14.93 14.77 -18.53
CA MET A 635 15.86 14.41 -19.60
C MET A 635 17.21 14.07 -18.99
N VAL A 636 17.67 12.86 -19.25
CA VAL A 636 19.04 12.43 -18.97
C VAL A 636 19.82 12.53 -20.27
N ARG A 637 20.71 13.50 -20.33
CA ARG A 637 21.57 13.81 -21.48
C ARG A 637 22.97 13.30 -21.21
N ILE A 638 23.52 12.61 -22.20
CA ILE A 638 24.87 12.05 -22.17
C ILE A 638 25.61 12.64 -23.35
N ASP A 639 26.53 13.56 -23.05
CA ASP A 639 27.37 14.22 -24.05
C ASP A 639 28.38 13.23 -24.66
N SER A 640 28.99 13.59 -25.79
CA SER A 640 29.93 12.71 -26.50
C SER A 640 31.22 12.39 -25.72
N ASP A 641 31.56 13.21 -24.72
CA ASP A 641 32.66 12.97 -23.78
C ASP A 641 32.25 12.11 -22.56
N GLY A 642 30.98 11.71 -22.47
CA GLY A 642 30.43 10.92 -21.37
C GLY A 642 29.89 11.76 -20.21
N THR A 643 29.91 13.09 -20.30
CA THR A 643 29.31 13.96 -19.28
C THR A 643 27.80 13.73 -19.22
N ILE A 644 27.28 13.46 -18.02
CA ILE A 644 25.86 13.21 -17.79
C ILE A 644 25.22 14.44 -17.14
N ARG A 645 24.12 14.92 -17.72
CA ARG A 645 23.31 16.02 -17.22
C ARG A 645 21.87 15.57 -17.08
N VAL A 646 21.23 15.93 -15.98
CA VAL A 646 19.80 15.63 -15.73
C VAL A 646 19.08 16.95 -15.58
N GLU A 647 18.06 17.18 -16.40
CA GLU A 647 17.27 18.41 -16.39
C GLU A 647 15.77 18.14 -16.50
N PRO A 648 14.90 18.98 -15.89
CA PRO A 648 13.47 18.87 -16.09
C PRO A 648 13.09 19.28 -17.52
N LEU A 649 12.14 18.56 -18.13
CA LEU A 649 11.49 19.00 -19.36
C LEU A 649 10.20 19.73 -19.00
N LEU A 650 10.28 21.06 -18.94
CA LEU A 650 9.20 21.91 -18.48
C LEU A 650 8.10 22.11 -19.53
N ARG A 651 6.86 22.28 -19.05
CA ARG A 651 5.71 22.63 -19.89
C ARG A 651 5.98 23.92 -20.66
N ASN A 652 5.66 23.92 -21.95
CA ASN A 652 5.66 25.11 -22.79
C ASN A 652 4.63 26.12 -22.26
N PRO A 653 4.96 27.42 -22.22
CA PRO A 653 4.00 28.44 -21.82
C PRO A 653 2.78 28.41 -22.76
N PRO A 654 1.55 28.39 -22.23
CA PRO A 654 0.37 28.34 -23.07
C PRO A 654 0.26 29.61 -23.92
N PRO A 655 -0.21 29.52 -25.19
CA PRO A 655 -0.47 30.72 -25.98
C PRO A 655 -1.50 31.60 -25.27
N ALA A 656 -1.29 32.92 -25.25
CA ALA A 656 -2.14 33.88 -24.54
C ALA A 656 -3.64 33.89 -24.97
N SER A 657 -4.01 33.13 -25.99
CA SER A 657 -5.36 33.08 -26.58
C SER A 657 -6.11 31.77 -26.33
N VAL A 658 -5.51 30.75 -25.70
CA VAL A 658 -6.17 29.45 -25.49
C VAL A 658 -6.17 29.07 -24.02
N LYS A 659 -7.37 28.82 -23.47
CA LYS A 659 -7.57 28.48 -22.05
C LYS A 659 -7.35 27.01 -21.71
N GLN A 660 -7.41 26.11 -22.71
CA GLN A 660 -7.18 24.67 -22.56
C GLN A 660 -6.46 24.14 -23.81
N GLU A 661 -5.16 23.92 -23.68
CA GLU A 661 -4.34 23.18 -24.64
C GLU A 661 -3.81 21.93 -23.94
N PRO A 662 -3.58 20.82 -24.67
CA PRO A 662 -2.90 19.66 -24.12
C PRO A 662 -1.57 20.06 -23.48
N PHE A 663 -1.14 19.31 -22.46
CA PHE A 663 0.19 19.51 -21.89
C PHE A 663 1.21 19.31 -23.02
N SER A 664 2.07 20.30 -23.27
CA SER A 664 3.11 20.20 -24.30
C SER A 664 4.44 20.65 -23.71
N ALA A 665 5.51 19.92 -23.99
CA ALA A 665 6.86 20.29 -23.62
C ALA A 665 7.81 19.98 -24.78
N THR A 666 8.77 20.86 -25.04
CA THR A 666 9.69 20.73 -26.19
C THR A 666 11.13 20.96 -25.79
N ALA A 667 12.05 20.22 -26.40
CA ALA A 667 13.48 20.41 -26.22
C ALA A 667 14.23 20.39 -27.55
N ALA A 668 15.22 21.28 -27.68
CA ALA A 668 16.26 21.19 -28.68
C ALA A 668 17.34 20.20 -28.21
N LEU A 669 17.88 19.44 -29.17
CA LEU A 669 18.86 18.40 -28.94
C LEU A 669 20.11 18.63 -29.81
N GLU A 670 21.27 18.36 -29.24
CA GLU A 670 22.55 18.34 -29.92
C GLU A 670 22.71 17.06 -30.76
N ALA A 671 23.51 17.15 -31.83
CA ALA A 671 23.60 16.06 -32.81
C ALA A 671 24.17 14.76 -32.23
N ASP A 672 25.09 14.91 -31.29
CA ASP A 672 26.01 13.89 -30.81
C ASP A 672 25.73 13.45 -29.37
N GLU A 673 24.76 14.07 -28.68
CA GLU A 673 24.31 13.61 -27.37
C GLU A 673 23.38 12.39 -27.48
N GLN A 674 23.40 11.54 -26.46
CA GLN A 674 22.37 10.55 -26.23
C GLN A 674 21.39 11.08 -25.20
N VAL A 675 20.09 10.89 -25.44
CA VAL A 675 19.04 11.37 -24.53
C VAL A 675 18.13 10.23 -24.14
N VAL A 676 17.86 10.12 -22.84
CA VAL A 676 16.78 9.32 -22.29
C VAL A 676 15.75 10.29 -21.70
N LEU A 677 14.53 10.26 -22.22
CA LEU A 677 13.39 10.93 -21.62
C LEU A 677 12.74 9.98 -20.61
N VAL A 678 12.65 10.42 -19.36
CA VAL A 678 11.93 9.74 -18.30
C VAL A 678 10.56 10.40 -18.18
N VAL A 679 9.50 9.63 -18.39
CA VAL A 679 8.10 10.09 -18.40
C VAL A 679 7.36 9.48 -17.21
N ILE A 680 6.71 10.31 -16.41
CA ILE A 680 5.97 9.90 -15.22
C ILE A 680 4.60 10.59 -15.23
N GLY A 681 3.52 9.80 -15.19
CA GLY A 681 2.21 10.31 -14.78
C GLY A 681 2.23 10.61 -13.28
N ALA A 682 1.77 11.77 -12.83
CA ALA A 682 1.98 12.20 -11.43
C ALA A 682 0.68 12.63 -10.72
N THR A 683 -0.47 12.13 -11.16
CA THR A 683 -1.77 12.43 -10.55
C THR A 683 -2.13 11.38 -9.49
N PRO A 684 -2.37 11.76 -8.22
CA PRO A 684 -2.79 10.83 -7.18
C PRO A 684 -4.26 10.37 -7.35
N PHE A 685 -4.69 9.47 -6.47
CA PHE A 685 -6.08 8.97 -6.31
C PHE A 685 -6.64 8.08 -7.41
N THR A 686 -6.01 8.00 -8.59
CA THR A 686 -6.44 7.11 -9.70
C THR A 686 -5.41 6.02 -10.00
N THR A 687 -5.90 4.89 -10.51
CA THR A 687 -5.11 3.82 -11.12
C THR A 687 -5.22 3.79 -12.64
N GLU A 688 -5.97 4.72 -13.23
CA GLU A 688 -6.12 4.83 -14.66
C GLU A 688 -4.84 5.42 -15.30
N PRO A 689 -4.36 4.83 -16.41
CA PRO A 689 -3.14 5.29 -17.05
C PRO A 689 -3.35 6.60 -17.82
N ALA A 690 -2.36 7.48 -17.74
CA ALA A 690 -2.29 8.69 -18.52
C ALA A 690 -1.87 8.38 -19.97
N ARG A 691 -2.29 9.22 -20.93
CA ARG A 691 -1.92 9.05 -22.35
C ARG A 691 -0.99 10.17 -22.79
N TYR A 692 0.00 9.82 -23.60
CA TYR A 692 0.90 10.79 -24.20
C TYR A 692 1.27 10.44 -25.65
N ARG A 693 1.85 11.44 -26.31
CA ARG A 693 2.43 11.38 -27.64
C ARG A 693 3.82 12.00 -27.60
N LEU A 694 4.77 11.34 -28.24
CA LEU A 694 6.15 11.77 -28.39
C LEU A 694 6.45 11.97 -29.87
N VAL A 695 7.01 13.11 -30.25
CA VAL A 695 7.51 13.37 -31.60
C VAL A 695 9.00 13.66 -31.53
N VAL A 696 9.80 12.86 -32.23
CA VAL A 696 11.26 12.99 -32.30
C VAL A 696 11.67 13.25 -33.75
N ARG A 697 12.54 14.23 -33.99
CA ARG A 697 12.98 14.65 -35.33
C ARG A 697 14.47 14.87 -35.41
#